data_AF-A0A424XWS2-F1
#
_entry.id   AF-A0A424XWS2-F1
#
_cell.length_a   1.000
_cell.length_b   1.000
_cell.length_c   1.000
_cell.angle_alpha   90.00
_cell.angle_beta   90.00
_cell.angle_gamma   90.00
#
_symmetry.space_group_name_H-M   'P 1'
#
loop_
_entity.id
_entity.type
_entity.pdbx_description
1 polymer ?
#
loop_
_entity_poly.entity_id
_entity_poly.type
_entity_poly.pdbx_seq_one_letter_code
_entity_poly.pdbx_strand_id
1 'polypeptide(L)'
;MQEINVTFTHSGENIEVFVEELKNAVLGFLDLYGEPAFLGQEFCRILGTENRFSNLLHAAGMSEYDFFKTVISQLEPANHKSETRVFAGDIELPKRFLLPILEVIIPGDTLCGIKDVATYEQLTNVSVPEDEREDLQKVIDKYPVRLSKHVIRQSRISKHVAYQFMPFVEELDESGLRNTWVGQFHKGLLEQMYQNRPIFVLHMSCPVYCRFCFRKHKDCRNLPTPKIKDVLTALEHIKNSPRIKEIVLTGGEPLLNKDTLTCAIEGLEQIPHIQTIRIASRCISYYPQLFYAHESFWLEYLTEKSRSLQADNKRIEIATHFIHPDEISHYSLDIISKLVSNGVGVYTQTPFLNNCNDSGQELTSLYNELRGAGSEIHYVYIPCSPIQGNKVYWTPISAGHKAAAYMRAYLSDRAIPIICTATRIGKIDWNTSGWAVEPSREYSGKIWIRSPYTQEYFREFAPQFELKEARVNSAGTLDSAFMAEIGDESLYLGSITEHAAPARPFKQENLEFLQKETIKDQRLPFSIVNTGIPALKRPHLTTVEMDIQALEDFRDAMNYISEHTELTDVILTPRKSLLDCVEMLPMYAKELQLIPHIRAMRVRSLTFAYQPDLFSDEVVDTIAGLNLLNASSPTRVELETQFIHSSEIQEVHGHLIRNFLSKGVTVYNNILLLSGINDNEDEMKKICYKCRQIGIELLLLYTAGMPVQEKWNASSPVDATTVIHIATNLRRHQSGREVPLYAVKTPLGDADFNFTARIVKAEIPDSSDPDKNEGSVWMKLLPYSLSYYRKIDPDYHWPQGVSEQDGHPVIEVKGLTVASNRHFFLRE
;
A
#
# COMPACT_ATOMS: atom_id res chain seq x y z
N MET A 1 -32.85 -8.31 -35.06
CA MET A 1 -32.04 -8.47 -33.83
C MET A 1 -32.99 -8.28 -32.67
N GLN A 2 -32.83 -9.00 -31.56
CA GLN A 2 -33.67 -8.79 -30.38
C GLN A 2 -33.20 -7.52 -29.64
N GLU A 3 -34.14 -6.68 -29.25
CA GLU A 3 -33.92 -5.39 -28.61
C GLU A 3 -34.46 -5.42 -27.18
N ILE A 4 -33.80 -4.69 -26.28
CA ILE A 4 -34.24 -4.45 -24.91
C ILE A 4 -34.29 -2.94 -24.71
N ASN A 5 -35.45 -2.44 -24.30
CA ASN A 5 -35.61 -1.05 -23.87
C ASN A 5 -35.26 -0.96 -22.39
N VAL A 6 -34.26 -0.16 -22.07
CA VAL A 6 -33.83 0.13 -20.70
C VAL A 6 -34.48 1.44 -20.27
N THR A 7 -35.28 1.42 -19.22
CA THR A 7 -35.87 2.63 -18.62
C THR A 7 -35.32 2.80 -17.21
N PHE A 8 -34.38 3.73 -17.04
CA PHE A 8 -33.82 4.02 -15.72
C PHE A 8 -34.91 4.61 -14.79
N THR A 9 -35.17 3.92 -13.68
CA THR A 9 -36.38 4.14 -12.87
C THR A 9 -36.52 5.55 -12.31
N HIS A 10 -35.41 6.19 -11.92
CA HIS A 10 -35.41 7.49 -11.28
C HIS A 10 -35.10 8.64 -12.24
N SER A 11 -34.24 8.43 -13.24
CA SER A 11 -33.93 9.47 -14.24
C SER A 11 -34.97 9.55 -15.36
N GLY A 12 -35.73 8.48 -15.60
CA GLY A 12 -36.65 8.36 -16.73
C GLY A 12 -35.96 8.28 -18.09
N GLU A 13 -34.64 8.15 -18.13
CA GLU A 13 -33.87 8.03 -19.36
C GLU A 13 -34.13 6.66 -20.00
N ASN A 14 -34.43 6.68 -21.30
CA ASN A 14 -34.73 5.51 -22.10
C ASN A 14 -33.58 5.26 -23.08
N ILE A 15 -33.07 4.04 -23.11
CA ILE A 15 -32.01 3.62 -24.00
C ILE A 15 -32.42 2.30 -24.65
N GLU A 16 -32.28 2.22 -25.96
CA GLU A 16 -32.47 0.97 -26.71
C GLU A 16 -31.11 0.29 -26.85
N VAL A 17 -31.03 -0.99 -26.47
CA VAL A 17 -29.80 -1.78 -26.62
C VAL A 17 -30.09 -3.11 -27.31
N PHE A 18 -29.14 -3.57 -28.12
CA PHE A 18 -29.25 -4.84 -28.81
C PHE A 18 -28.65 -5.97 -27.98
N VAL A 19 -29.34 -7.12 -27.93
CA VAL A 19 -28.83 -8.32 -27.23
C VAL A 19 -27.47 -8.75 -27.76
N GLU A 20 -27.22 -8.58 -29.06
CA GLU A 20 -25.94 -8.90 -29.69
C GLU A 20 -24.78 -8.03 -29.15
N GLU A 21 -25.01 -6.75 -28.85
CA GLU A 21 -23.98 -5.87 -28.28
C GLU A 21 -23.62 -6.29 -26.85
N LEU A 22 -24.65 -6.58 -26.04
CA LEU A 22 -24.50 -7.09 -24.67
C LEU A 22 -23.74 -8.41 -24.65
N LYS A 23 -24.11 -9.34 -25.54
CA LYS A 23 -23.44 -10.63 -25.71
C LYS A 23 -21.97 -10.45 -26.06
N ASN A 24 -21.66 -9.62 -27.05
CA ASN A 24 -20.28 -9.40 -27.49
C ASN A 24 -19.43 -8.77 -26.38
N ALA A 25 -19.98 -7.84 -25.60
CA ALA A 25 -19.30 -7.26 -24.45
C ALA A 25 -19.02 -8.32 -23.35
N VAL A 26 -20.00 -9.17 -23.04
CA VAL A 26 -19.84 -10.24 -22.04
C VAL A 26 -18.85 -11.31 -22.50
N LEU A 27 -18.91 -11.74 -23.75
CA LEU A 27 -17.98 -12.73 -24.30
C LEU A 27 -16.54 -12.20 -24.27
N GLY A 28 -16.31 -11.00 -24.81
CA GLY A 28 -14.96 -10.40 -24.80
C GLY A 28 -14.41 -10.20 -23.39
N PHE A 29 -15.28 -9.86 -22.42
CA PHE A 29 -14.88 -9.76 -21.02
C PHE A 29 -14.54 -11.14 -20.42
N LEU A 30 -15.38 -12.15 -20.63
CA LEU A 30 -15.15 -13.49 -20.07
C LEU A 30 -13.95 -14.19 -20.69
N ASP A 31 -13.62 -13.93 -21.95
CA ASP A 31 -12.46 -14.52 -22.61
C ASP A 31 -11.15 -14.05 -21.96
N LEU A 32 -11.08 -12.79 -21.55
CA LEU A 32 -9.87 -12.18 -20.98
C LEU A 32 -9.84 -12.22 -19.44
N TYR A 33 -10.99 -12.11 -18.80
CA TYR A 33 -11.11 -11.87 -17.36
C TYR A 33 -11.98 -12.90 -16.62
N GLY A 34 -12.41 -13.97 -17.30
CA GLY A 34 -13.23 -15.06 -16.75
C GLY A 34 -12.49 -16.02 -15.81
N GLU A 35 -11.56 -15.50 -15.00
CA GLU A 35 -10.66 -16.30 -14.15
C GLU A 35 -11.01 -16.20 -12.65
N PRO A 36 -10.78 -17.27 -11.86
CA PRO A 36 -11.11 -17.31 -10.43
C PRO A 36 -10.50 -16.16 -9.63
N ALA A 37 -9.28 -15.75 -9.98
CA ALA A 37 -8.57 -14.68 -9.30
C ALA A 37 -9.22 -13.30 -9.47
N PHE A 38 -10.09 -13.11 -10.48
CA PHE A 38 -10.75 -11.84 -10.78
C PHE A 38 -12.27 -11.83 -10.52
N LEU A 39 -12.97 -12.94 -10.82
CA LEU A 39 -14.42 -13.07 -10.64
C LEU A 39 -14.84 -13.90 -9.42
N GLY A 40 -13.89 -14.52 -8.73
CA GLY A 40 -14.14 -15.39 -7.60
C GLY A 40 -14.34 -16.86 -8.00
N GLN A 41 -13.86 -17.75 -7.14
CA GLN A 41 -13.80 -19.18 -7.43
C GLN A 41 -15.17 -19.82 -7.65
N GLU A 42 -16.17 -19.43 -6.86
CA GLU A 42 -17.51 -20.02 -6.96
C GLU A 42 -18.20 -19.68 -8.29
N PHE A 43 -18.12 -18.42 -8.71
CA PHE A 43 -18.68 -18.01 -10.00
C PHE A 43 -17.97 -18.70 -11.16
N CYS A 44 -16.63 -18.79 -11.11
CA CYS A 44 -15.86 -19.48 -12.16
C CYS A 44 -16.10 -21.00 -12.22
N ARG A 45 -16.52 -21.66 -11.13
CA ARG A 45 -16.96 -23.06 -11.19
C ARG A 45 -18.19 -23.24 -12.08
N ILE A 46 -19.11 -22.27 -12.06
CA ILE A 46 -20.30 -22.26 -12.93
C ILE A 46 -19.88 -22.01 -14.38
N LEU A 47 -18.97 -21.06 -14.60
CA LEU A 47 -18.49 -20.73 -15.94
C LEU A 47 -17.75 -21.91 -16.60
N GLY A 48 -16.97 -22.67 -15.84
CA GLY A 48 -16.05 -23.65 -16.39
C GLY A 48 -14.94 -23.01 -17.25
N THR A 49 -14.23 -23.85 -18.02
CA THR A 49 -13.08 -23.41 -18.84
C THR A 49 -13.44 -23.10 -20.29
N GLU A 50 -14.49 -23.72 -20.82
CA GLU A 50 -14.94 -23.55 -22.20
C GLU A 50 -16.43 -23.18 -22.24
N ASN A 51 -16.87 -22.45 -23.27
CA ASN A 51 -18.25 -22.03 -23.45
C ASN A 51 -18.83 -21.29 -22.23
N ARG A 52 -18.01 -20.45 -21.58
CA ARG A 52 -18.27 -19.82 -20.27
C ARG A 52 -19.66 -19.20 -20.15
N PHE A 53 -20.05 -18.38 -21.14
CA PHE A 53 -21.36 -17.73 -21.12
C PHE A 53 -22.52 -18.72 -21.31
N SER A 54 -22.37 -19.72 -22.19
CA SER A 54 -23.38 -20.76 -22.38
C SER A 54 -23.61 -21.59 -21.12
N ASN A 55 -22.54 -21.89 -20.38
CA ASN A 55 -22.64 -22.60 -19.10
C ASN A 55 -23.38 -21.76 -18.05
N LEU A 56 -23.11 -20.45 -17.99
CA LEU A 56 -23.84 -19.52 -17.14
C LEU A 56 -25.34 -19.50 -17.48
N LEU A 57 -25.70 -19.39 -18.76
CA LEU A 57 -27.09 -19.41 -19.21
C LEU A 57 -27.80 -20.73 -18.84
N HIS A 58 -27.13 -21.86 -19.04
CA HIS A 58 -27.64 -23.17 -18.66
C HIS A 58 -27.86 -23.30 -17.15
N ALA A 59 -26.89 -22.87 -16.34
CA ALA A 59 -26.98 -22.89 -14.88
C ALA A 59 -28.08 -21.95 -14.35
N ALA A 60 -28.27 -20.80 -14.99
CA ALA A 60 -29.37 -19.88 -14.69
C ALA A 60 -30.75 -20.40 -15.17
N GLY A 61 -30.79 -21.40 -16.05
CA GLY A 61 -32.02 -21.90 -16.67
C GLY A 61 -32.68 -20.87 -17.60
N MET A 62 -31.89 -20.01 -18.26
CA MET A 62 -32.38 -18.87 -19.04
C MET A 62 -31.93 -18.93 -20.49
N SER A 63 -32.76 -18.40 -21.40
CA SER A 63 -32.29 -18.04 -22.73
C SER A 63 -31.39 -16.81 -22.67
N GLU A 64 -30.60 -16.55 -23.72
CA GLU A 64 -29.76 -15.35 -23.82
C GLU A 64 -30.57 -14.05 -23.64
N TYR A 65 -31.73 -13.96 -24.30
CA TYR A 65 -32.64 -12.82 -24.18
C TYR A 65 -33.16 -12.66 -22.75
N ASP A 66 -33.64 -13.76 -22.15
CA ASP A 66 -34.22 -13.73 -20.80
C ASP A 66 -33.17 -13.40 -19.75
N PHE A 67 -31.92 -13.85 -19.93
CA PHE A 67 -30.80 -13.49 -19.08
C PHE A 67 -30.57 -11.97 -19.08
N PHE A 68 -30.35 -11.37 -20.25
CA PHE A 68 -30.08 -9.93 -20.32
C PHE A 68 -31.27 -9.10 -19.85
N LYS A 69 -32.49 -9.49 -20.21
CA LYS A 69 -33.70 -8.83 -19.73
C LYS A 69 -33.81 -8.88 -18.20
N THR A 70 -33.52 -10.04 -17.60
CA THR A 70 -33.56 -10.21 -16.14
C THR A 70 -32.49 -9.38 -15.44
N VAL A 71 -31.26 -9.40 -15.95
CA VAL A 71 -30.15 -8.60 -15.41
C VAL A 71 -30.43 -7.10 -15.52
N ILE A 72 -30.85 -6.64 -16.70
CA ILE A 72 -31.15 -5.21 -16.95
C ILE A 72 -32.28 -4.72 -16.06
N SER A 73 -33.36 -5.50 -15.89
CA SER A 73 -34.48 -5.10 -15.03
C SER A 73 -34.08 -4.84 -13.56
N GLN A 74 -33.02 -5.48 -13.08
CA GLN A 74 -32.44 -5.22 -11.77
C GLN A 74 -31.47 -4.02 -11.76
N LEU A 75 -30.85 -3.70 -12.90
CA LEU A 75 -29.98 -2.53 -13.08
C LEU A 75 -30.75 -1.23 -13.35
N GLU A 76 -31.98 -1.30 -13.85
CA GLU A 76 -32.86 -0.14 -14.08
C GLU A 76 -33.13 0.71 -12.82
N PRO A 77 -33.46 0.13 -11.66
CA PRO A 77 -33.59 0.88 -10.41
C PRO A 77 -32.26 1.08 -9.68
N ALA A 78 -31.18 0.39 -10.11
CA ALA A 78 -29.92 0.36 -9.39
C ALA A 78 -29.30 1.75 -9.25
N ASN A 79 -28.92 2.08 -8.03
CA ASN A 79 -28.32 3.35 -7.67
C ASN A 79 -27.55 3.25 -6.35
N HIS A 80 -26.83 4.30 -6.01
CA HIS A 80 -25.90 4.30 -4.89
C HIS A 80 -26.52 4.47 -3.50
N LYS A 81 -27.83 4.71 -3.39
CA LYS A 81 -28.54 4.81 -2.10
C LYS A 81 -28.95 3.43 -1.56
N SER A 82 -28.78 2.37 -2.36
CA SER A 82 -29.08 0.98 -1.96
C SER A 82 -27.94 0.05 -2.39
N GLU A 83 -27.84 -1.09 -1.72
CA GLU A 83 -26.88 -2.13 -2.12
C GLU A 83 -27.52 -3.02 -3.20
N THR A 84 -27.11 -2.80 -4.45
CA THR A 84 -27.61 -3.57 -5.59
C THR A 84 -26.90 -4.92 -5.66
N ARG A 85 -27.65 -6.01 -5.46
CA ARG A 85 -27.24 -7.38 -5.78
C ARG A 85 -28.03 -7.83 -7.00
N VAL A 86 -27.36 -8.41 -7.98
CA VAL A 86 -27.98 -8.78 -9.27
C VAL A 86 -27.89 -10.28 -9.45
N PHE A 87 -29.01 -10.91 -9.78
CA PHE A 87 -29.13 -12.35 -9.93
C PHE A 87 -29.55 -12.77 -11.33
N ALA A 88 -29.07 -13.92 -11.77
CA ALA A 88 -29.59 -14.65 -12.92
C ALA A 88 -30.07 -16.03 -12.45
N GLY A 89 -31.38 -16.19 -12.25
CA GLY A 89 -31.93 -17.32 -11.50
C GLY A 89 -31.50 -17.21 -10.04
N ASP A 90 -30.87 -18.26 -9.50
CA ASP A 90 -30.33 -18.29 -8.13
C ASP A 90 -28.85 -17.86 -8.06
N ILE A 91 -28.24 -17.47 -9.18
CA ILE A 91 -26.82 -17.15 -9.27
C ILE A 91 -26.62 -15.65 -9.06
N GLU A 92 -25.91 -15.27 -8.00
CA GLU A 92 -25.46 -13.90 -7.81
C GLU A 92 -24.32 -13.56 -8.78
N LEU A 93 -24.48 -12.48 -9.55
CA LEU A 93 -23.49 -12.04 -10.52
C LEU A 93 -22.45 -11.11 -9.84
N PRO A 94 -21.14 -11.38 -9.99
CA PRO A 94 -20.11 -10.50 -9.46
C PRO A 94 -20.22 -9.07 -10.01
N LYS A 95 -20.03 -8.05 -9.17
CA LYS A 95 -20.07 -6.64 -9.59
C LYS A 95 -19.20 -6.35 -10.81
N ARG A 96 -18.01 -6.96 -10.89
CA ARG A 96 -17.08 -6.79 -12.02
C ARG A 96 -17.62 -7.37 -13.33
N PHE A 97 -18.36 -8.47 -13.26
CA PHE A 97 -19.02 -9.06 -14.43
C PHE A 97 -20.16 -8.16 -14.96
N LEU A 98 -20.77 -7.34 -14.09
CA LEU A 98 -21.80 -6.38 -14.50
C LEU A 98 -21.23 -5.15 -15.23
N LEU A 99 -19.94 -4.84 -15.09
CA LEU A 99 -19.32 -3.67 -15.72
C LEU A 99 -19.43 -3.64 -17.26
N PRO A 100 -19.08 -4.71 -18.02
CA PRO A 100 -19.27 -4.70 -19.48
C PRO A 100 -20.73 -4.51 -19.90
N ILE A 101 -21.70 -5.01 -19.12
CA ILE A 101 -23.13 -4.78 -19.36
C ILE A 101 -23.47 -3.30 -19.14
N LEU A 102 -22.99 -2.72 -18.02
CA LEU A 102 -23.14 -1.29 -17.70
C LEU A 102 -22.46 -0.36 -18.73
N GLU A 103 -21.39 -0.82 -19.39
CA GLU A 103 -20.74 -0.08 -20.47
C GLU A 103 -21.59 0.00 -21.73
N VAL A 104 -22.38 -1.04 -22.02
CA VAL A 104 -23.36 -1.01 -23.13
C VAL A 104 -24.57 -0.14 -22.77
N ILE A 105 -25.16 -0.30 -21.58
CA ILE A 105 -26.38 0.44 -21.21
C ILE A 105 -26.13 1.88 -20.73
N ILE A 106 -24.89 2.23 -20.36
CA ILE A 106 -24.48 3.61 -20.06
C ILE A 106 -23.22 3.89 -20.89
N PRO A 107 -23.32 4.17 -22.19
CA PRO A 107 -22.16 4.19 -23.10
C PRO A 107 -21.28 5.46 -22.98
N GLY A 108 -20.07 5.34 -23.52
CA GLY A 108 -19.07 6.42 -23.66
C GLY A 108 -18.26 6.75 -22.40
N ASP A 109 -17.21 7.56 -22.54
CA ASP A 109 -16.25 7.84 -21.45
C ASP A 109 -16.17 9.32 -21.09
N THR A 110 -17.27 10.03 -21.29
CA THR A 110 -17.33 11.47 -21.07
C THR A 110 -17.19 11.84 -19.60
N LEU A 111 -16.66 13.03 -19.36
CA LEU A 111 -16.57 13.63 -18.02
C LEU A 111 -17.78 14.55 -17.80
N CYS A 112 -18.56 14.25 -16.78
CA CYS A 112 -19.80 14.94 -16.47
C CYS A 112 -19.59 15.95 -15.34
N GLY A 113 -19.73 17.24 -15.63
CA GLY A 113 -19.79 18.28 -14.60
C GLY A 113 -21.22 18.45 -14.13
N ILE A 114 -21.43 18.41 -12.81
CA ILE A 114 -22.77 18.53 -12.21
C ILE A 114 -22.92 19.93 -11.64
N LYS A 115 -23.97 20.64 -12.11
CA LYS A 115 -24.24 22.04 -11.75
C LYS A 115 -25.47 22.21 -10.87
N ASP A 116 -26.39 21.28 -10.96
CA ASP A 116 -27.64 21.30 -10.21
C ASP A 116 -28.08 19.89 -9.82
N VAL A 117 -29.02 19.83 -8.88
CA VAL A 117 -29.60 18.58 -8.36
C VAL A 117 -30.30 17.79 -9.46
N ALA A 118 -30.99 18.43 -10.40
CA ALA A 118 -31.68 17.74 -11.49
C ALA A 118 -30.70 16.97 -12.40
N THR A 119 -29.58 17.60 -12.75
CA THR A 119 -28.50 16.96 -13.52
C THR A 119 -27.87 15.80 -12.73
N TYR A 120 -27.71 15.96 -11.41
CA TYR A 120 -27.21 14.91 -10.54
C TYR A 120 -28.15 13.70 -10.52
N GLU A 121 -29.45 13.91 -10.29
CA GLU A 121 -30.47 12.86 -10.29
C GLU A 121 -30.51 12.13 -11.63
N GLN A 122 -30.52 12.88 -12.74
CA GLN A 122 -30.51 12.32 -14.08
C GLN A 122 -29.30 11.42 -14.31
N LEU A 123 -28.09 11.92 -14.08
CA LEU A 123 -26.85 11.17 -14.34
C LEU A 123 -26.65 9.98 -13.40
N THR A 124 -27.15 10.09 -12.16
CA THR A 124 -26.89 9.12 -11.10
C THR A 124 -28.12 8.31 -10.72
N ASN A 125 -29.20 8.37 -11.51
CA ASN A 125 -30.46 7.61 -11.35
C ASN A 125 -30.88 7.52 -9.88
N VAL A 126 -30.88 8.66 -9.19
CA VAL A 126 -31.39 8.77 -7.82
C VAL A 126 -32.50 9.79 -7.80
N SER A 127 -33.36 9.68 -6.79
CA SER A 127 -34.29 10.73 -6.41
C SER A 127 -33.80 11.35 -5.10
N VAL A 128 -33.60 12.66 -5.11
CA VAL A 128 -33.25 13.45 -3.94
C VAL A 128 -34.54 13.91 -3.26
N PRO A 129 -34.73 13.62 -1.96
CA PRO A 129 -35.91 14.07 -1.20
C PRO A 129 -36.11 15.58 -1.33
N GLU A 130 -37.37 16.03 -1.48
CA GLU A 130 -37.69 17.44 -1.74
C GLU A 130 -37.14 18.39 -0.67
N ASP A 131 -37.15 17.95 0.59
CA ASP A 131 -36.62 18.66 1.75
C ASP A 131 -35.09 18.74 1.79
N GLU A 132 -34.37 17.88 1.05
CA GLU A 132 -32.91 17.90 0.93
C GLU A 132 -32.41 18.66 -0.31
N ARG A 133 -33.27 18.93 -1.30
CA ARG A 133 -32.84 19.48 -2.61
C ARG A 133 -32.11 20.81 -2.48
N GLU A 134 -32.63 21.73 -1.67
CA GLU A 134 -32.01 23.06 -1.51
C GLU A 134 -30.62 22.94 -0.87
N ASP A 135 -30.48 22.08 0.14
CA ASP A 135 -29.21 21.89 0.83
C ASP A 135 -28.19 21.15 -0.03
N LEU A 136 -28.61 20.14 -0.80
CA LEU A 136 -27.74 19.47 -1.75
C LEU A 136 -27.29 20.43 -2.86
N GLN A 137 -28.16 21.34 -3.32
CA GLN A 137 -27.76 22.39 -4.26
C GLN A 137 -26.66 23.28 -3.68
N LYS A 138 -26.80 23.71 -2.41
CA LYS A 138 -25.75 24.47 -1.70
C LYS A 138 -24.43 23.69 -1.65
N VAL A 139 -24.47 22.37 -1.44
CA VAL A 139 -23.29 21.49 -1.48
C VAL A 139 -22.64 21.50 -2.86
N ILE A 140 -23.41 21.32 -3.94
CA ILE A 140 -22.90 21.33 -5.33
C ILE A 140 -22.24 22.67 -5.66
N ASP A 141 -22.82 23.78 -5.20
CA ASP A 141 -22.31 25.12 -5.41
C ASP A 141 -21.02 25.43 -4.62
N LYS A 142 -20.95 24.95 -3.36
CA LYS A 142 -19.78 25.11 -2.46
C LYS A 142 -18.63 24.18 -2.86
N TYR A 143 -18.94 22.94 -3.22
CA TYR A 143 -18.01 21.85 -3.51
C TYR A 143 -18.33 21.21 -4.87
N PRO A 144 -17.70 21.69 -5.95
CA PRO A 144 -17.99 21.24 -7.31
C PRO A 144 -17.97 19.72 -7.44
N VAL A 145 -18.92 19.20 -8.22
CA VAL A 145 -19.03 17.77 -8.50
C VAL A 145 -18.69 17.52 -9.97
N ARG A 146 -17.80 16.55 -10.19
CA ARG A 146 -17.44 16.07 -11.53
C ARG A 146 -17.21 14.58 -11.45
N LEU A 147 -17.80 13.84 -12.38
CA LEU A 147 -17.78 12.38 -12.44
C LEU A 147 -17.31 11.92 -13.83
N SER A 148 -16.74 10.72 -13.91
CA SER A 148 -16.55 9.99 -15.16
C SER A 148 -17.70 9.01 -15.36
N LYS A 149 -17.96 8.61 -16.61
CA LYS A 149 -18.88 7.50 -16.89
C LYS A 149 -18.46 6.20 -16.19
N HIS A 150 -17.16 5.94 -16.06
CA HIS A 150 -16.63 4.80 -15.29
C HIS A 150 -17.11 4.80 -13.82
N VAL A 151 -16.96 5.94 -13.13
CA VAL A 151 -17.43 6.08 -11.74
C VAL A 151 -18.95 6.01 -11.64
N ILE A 152 -19.69 6.58 -12.60
CA ILE A 152 -21.15 6.48 -12.64
C ILE A 152 -21.58 5.00 -12.70
N ARG A 153 -20.98 4.20 -13.59
CA ARG A 153 -21.25 2.76 -13.71
C ARG A 153 -20.92 2.03 -12.42
N GLN A 154 -19.73 2.20 -11.87
CA GLN A 154 -19.35 1.54 -10.61
C GLN A 154 -20.27 1.93 -9.45
N SER A 155 -20.68 3.20 -9.38
CA SER A 155 -21.58 3.71 -8.34
C SER A 155 -23.01 3.15 -8.44
N ARG A 156 -23.43 2.62 -9.60
CA ARG A 156 -24.73 1.91 -9.75
C ARG A 156 -24.81 0.67 -8.86
N ILE A 157 -23.68 0.02 -8.66
CA ILE A 157 -23.56 -1.30 -8.03
C ILE A 157 -22.64 -1.30 -6.80
N SER A 158 -22.08 -0.15 -6.43
CA SER A 158 -21.25 0.00 -5.25
C SER A 158 -21.53 1.29 -4.49
N LYS A 159 -22.11 1.14 -3.30
CA LYS A 159 -22.25 2.23 -2.32
C LYS A 159 -20.89 2.79 -1.88
N HIS A 160 -19.85 1.96 -1.81
CA HIS A 160 -18.52 2.37 -1.36
C HIS A 160 -17.77 3.21 -2.40
N VAL A 161 -17.94 2.92 -3.70
CA VAL A 161 -17.43 3.80 -4.75
C VAL A 161 -18.19 5.11 -4.73
N ALA A 162 -19.51 5.06 -4.69
CA ALA A 162 -20.35 6.26 -4.68
C ALA A 162 -20.08 7.18 -3.49
N TYR A 163 -19.88 6.60 -2.29
CA TYR A 163 -19.57 7.34 -1.07
C TYR A 163 -18.38 8.29 -1.26
N GLN A 164 -17.41 7.93 -2.11
CA GLN A 164 -16.22 8.74 -2.35
C GLN A 164 -16.44 9.93 -3.30
N PHE A 165 -17.50 9.92 -4.10
CA PHE A 165 -17.66 10.84 -5.25
C PHE A 165 -19.02 11.56 -5.31
N MET A 166 -20.09 10.98 -4.77
CA MET A 166 -21.43 11.56 -4.80
C MET A 166 -21.58 12.62 -3.70
N PRO A 167 -22.21 13.78 -3.99
CA PRO A 167 -22.46 14.80 -2.98
C PRO A 167 -23.49 14.32 -1.95
N PHE A 168 -23.38 14.81 -0.72
CA PHE A 168 -24.35 14.55 0.36
C PHE A 168 -24.53 15.80 1.23
N VAL A 169 -25.69 15.94 1.89
CA VAL A 169 -26.09 17.18 2.59
C VAL A 169 -25.21 17.49 3.80
N GLU A 170 -24.66 16.46 4.45
CA GLU A 170 -23.78 16.59 5.61
C GLU A 170 -22.45 17.28 5.28
N GLU A 171 -22.12 17.47 4.00
CA GLU A 171 -21.00 18.31 3.59
C GLU A 171 -21.18 19.80 3.96
N LEU A 172 -22.39 20.24 4.31
CA LEU A 172 -22.61 21.59 4.82
C LEU A 172 -22.03 21.81 6.23
N ASP A 173 -21.67 20.74 6.95
CA ASP A 173 -20.97 20.82 8.24
C ASP A 173 -19.63 21.56 8.08
N GLU A 174 -19.45 22.62 8.86
CA GLU A 174 -18.27 23.48 8.79
C GLU A 174 -17.14 23.07 9.74
N SER A 175 -17.28 21.94 10.44
CA SER A 175 -16.24 21.41 11.32
C SER A 175 -15.00 21.05 10.52
N GLY A 176 -13.83 21.21 11.13
CA GLY A 176 -12.56 20.88 10.50
C GLY A 176 -11.86 22.10 9.92
N LEU A 177 -10.89 21.83 9.05
CA LEU A 177 -9.97 22.84 8.51
C LEU A 177 -10.28 23.08 7.04
N ARG A 178 -10.17 24.34 6.59
CA ARG A 178 -10.24 24.66 5.16
C ARG A 178 -9.05 24.08 4.41
N ASN A 179 -7.85 24.24 4.97
CA ASN A 179 -6.61 23.68 4.44
C ASN A 179 -5.95 22.81 5.53
N THR A 180 -5.79 21.52 5.26
CA THR A 180 -5.13 20.56 6.15
C THR A 180 -3.65 20.37 5.81
N TRP A 181 -3.25 20.70 4.58
CA TRP A 181 -1.87 20.55 4.10
C TRP A 181 -1.48 21.75 3.24
N VAL A 182 -0.40 22.41 3.64
CA VAL A 182 0.18 23.58 2.95
C VAL A 182 1.69 23.45 3.14
N GLY A 183 2.48 23.57 2.06
CA GLY A 183 3.94 23.48 2.12
C GLY A 183 4.57 24.50 3.08
N GLN A 184 5.81 24.30 3.49
CA GLN A 184 6.55 25.31 4.24
C GLN A 184 7.19 26.35 3.33
N PHE A 185 7.39 26.01 2.05
CA PHE A 185 7.86 26.91 1.01
C PHE A 185 6.97 26.80 -0.23
N HIS A 186 6.69 27.94 -0.87
CA HIS A 186 5.91 28.02 -2.11
C HIS A 186 6.53 29.05 -3.07
N LYS A 187 6.71 28.66 -4.33
CA LYS A 187 7.13 29.58 -5.40
C LYS A 187 6.64 29.08 -6.76
N GLY A 188 5.65 29.77 -7.34
CA GLY A 188 5.05 29.35 -8.61
C GLY A 188 4.42 27.95 -8.47
N LEU A 189 4.88 27.00 -9.28
CA LEU A 189 4.38 25.61 -9.27
C LEU A 189 4.99 24.73 -8.16
N LEU A 190 6.03 25.23 -7.47
CA LEU A 190 6.75 24.49 -6.44
C LEU A 190 6.12 24.69 -5.08
N GLU A 191 5.81 23.59 -4.41
CA GLU A 191 5.54 23.56 -2.98
C GLU A 191 6.48 22.55 -2.31
N GLN A 192 7.08 22.91 -1.18
CA GLN A 192 7.98 22.05 -0.43
C GLN A 192 7.50 21.88 1.00
N MET A 193 7.25 20.63 1.37
CA MET A 193 7.11 20.21 2.77
C MET A 193 8.40 19.57 3.30
N TYR A 194 9.27 19.11 2.39
CA TYR A 194 10.49 18.41 2.74
C TYR A 194 11.65 18.91 1.88
N GLN A 195 12.84 18.89 2.45
CA GLN A 195 14.05 19.45 1.85
C GLN A 195 14.44 18.78 0.52
N ASN A 196 14.25 17.47 0.39
CA ASN A 196 14.77 16.68 -0.72
C ASN A 196 13.71 16.32 -1.79
N ARG A 197 12.44 16.69 -1.58
CA ARG A 197 11.31 16.26 -2.42
C ARG A 197 10.20 17.32 -2.51
N PRO A 198 10.32 18.33 -3.39
CA PRO A 198 9.21 19.21 -3.70
C PRO A 198 8.08 18.47 -4.42
N ILE A 199 6.92 19.11 -4.44
CA ILE A 199 5.85 18.81 -5.38
C ILE A 199 5.78 19.86 -6.48
N PHE A 200 5.33 19.43 -7.65
CA PHE A 200 5.13 20.24 -8.86
C PHE A 200 3.64 20.23 -9.19
N VAL A 201 2.96 21.35 -8.98
CA VAL A 201 1.53 21.49 -9.26
C VAL A 201 1.35 21.82 -10.74
N LEU A 202 1.12 20.81 -11.58
CA LEU A 202 1.07 20.95 -13.05
C LEU A 202 -0.34 21.18 -13.61
N HIS A 203 -1.36 20.96 -12.79
CA HIS A 203 -2.76 21.13 -13.17
C HIS A 203 -3.62 21.38 -11.91
N MET A 204 -4.78 22.04 -12.02
CA MET A 204 -5.66 22.34 -10.87
C MET A 204 -6.96 21.52 -10.83
N SER A 205 -7.37 20.98 -11.97
CA SER A 205 -8.60 20.18 -12.10
C SER A 205 -8.31 18.68 -12.13
N CYS A 206 -9.32 17.88 -11.78
CA CYS A 206 -9.32 16.42 -11.89
C CYS A 206 -10.45 16.00 -12.85
N PRO A 207 -10.41 14.78 -13.42
CA PRO A 207 -11.55 14.22 -14.16
C PRO A 207 -12.72 13.92 -13.23
N VAL A 208 -12.41 13.48 -12.01
CA VAL A 208 -13.37 13.15 -10.96
C VAL A 208 -12.98 13.86 -9.66
N TYR A 209 -13.97 14.41 -8.93
CA TYR A 209 -13.73 15.10 -7.66
C TYR A 209 -14.11 14.24 -6.45
N CYS A 210 -13.11 13.80 -5.71
CA CYS A 210 -13.28 13.09 -4.44
C CYS A 210 -13.88 14.01 -3.38
N ARG A 211 -14.86 13.53 -2.61
CA ARG A 211 -15.52 14.31 -1.56
C ARG A 211 -14.66 14.53 -0.30
N PHE A 212 -13.48 13.92 -0.23
CA PHE A 212 -12.47 14.09 0.84
C PHE A 212 -11.20 14.82 0.37
N CYS A 213 -11.22 15.48 -0.80
CA CYS A 213 -10.03 16.11 -1.38
C CYS A 213 -9.52 17.33 -0.58
N PHE A 214 -8.19 17.46 -0.40
CA PHE A 214 -7.57 18.67 0.18
C PHE A 214 -7.84 19.97 -0.58
N ARG A 215 -8.23 19.88 -1.85
CA ARG A 215 -8.55 21.00 -2.75
C ARG A 215 -10.02 21.00 -3.15
N LYS A 216 -10.91 20.56 -2.26
CA LYS A 216 -12.35 20.39 -2.55
C LYS A 216 -13.08 21.74 -2.74
N HIS A 217 -12.65 22.79 -2.03
CA HIS A 217 -13.26 24.12 -2.14
C HIS A 217 -13.09 24.70 -3.56
N LYS A 218 -14.15 25.34 -4.06
CA LYS A 218 -14.27 25.83 -5.45
C LYS A 218 -13.18 26.80 -5.87
N ASP A 219 -12.75 27.67 -4.97
CA ASP A 219 -11.69 28.66 -5.21
C ASP A 219 -10.35 27.99 -5.54
N CYS A 220 -10.02 26.86 -4.90
CA CYS A 220 -8.81 26.10 -5.24
C CYS A 220 -8.85 25.55 -6.68
N ARG A 221 -10.04 25.18 -7.18
CA ARG A 221 -10.24 24.61 -8.53
C ARG A 221 -10.24 25.67 -9.64
N ASN A 222 -10.57 26.91 -9.29
CA ASN A 222 -10.62 28.03 -10.23
C ASN A 222 -9.27 28.75 -10.41
N LEU A 223 -8.21 28.28 -9.75
CA LEU A 223 -6.87 28.82 -9.95
C LEU A 223 -6.39 28.61 -11.40
N PRO A 224 -5.62 29.54 -11.97
CA PRO A 224 -5.17 29.45 -13.37
C PRO A 224 -4.40 28.16 -13.65
N THR A 225 -4.64 27.57 -14.83
CA THR A 225 -3.89 26.40 -15.28
C THR A 225 -2.42 26.76 -15.52
N PRO A 226 -1.47 26.00 -14.95
CA PRO A 226 -0.04 26.14 -15.22
C PRO A 226 0.32 26.08 -16.71
N LYS A 227 1.33 26.86 -17.13
CA LYS A 227 1.86 26.88 -18.50
C LYS A 227 3.32 26.43 -18.54
N ILE A 228 3.83 26.12 -19.73
CA ILE A 228 5.23 25.72 -19.95
C ILE A 228 6.23 26.69 -19.30
N LYS A 229 6.01 28.01 -19.41
CA LYS A 229 6.89 29.02 -18.79
C LYS A 229 7.02 28.86 -17.26
N ASP A 230 5.96 28.40 -16.62
CA ASP A 230 5.91 28.23 -15.16
C ASP A 230 6.69 26.97 -14.78
N VAL A 231 6.60 25.92 -15.61
CA VAL A 231 7.42 24.70 -15.51
C VAL A 231 8.91 25.02 -15.65
N LEU A 232 9.30 25.78 -16.67
CA LEU A 232 10.70 26.17 -16.89
C LEU A 232 11.29 26.97 -15.72
N THR A 233 10.51 27.88 -15.16
CA THR A 233 10.91 28.67 -13.98
C THR A 233 11.16 27.76 -12.77
N ALA A 234 10.32 26.75 -12.61
CA ALA A 234 10.40 25.82 -11.50
C ALA A 234 11.55 24.80 -11.68
N LEU A 235 11.83 24.36 -12.92
CA LEU A 235 13.01 23.55 -13.26
C LEU A 235 14.32 24.29 -12.95
N GLU A 236 14.39 25.59 -13.23
CA GLU A 236 15.58 26.39 -12.91
C GLU A 236 15.83 26.45 -11.39
N HIS A 237 14.78 26.55 -10.58
CA HIS A 237 14.95 26.47 -9.12
C HIS A 237 15.47 25.09 -8.68
N ILE A 238 14.94 24.00 -9.25
CA ILE A 238 15.37 22.63 -8.92
C ILE A 238 16.84 22.41 -9.31
N LYS A 239 17.25 22.89 -10.49
CA LYS A 239 18.63 22.82 -10.96
C LYS A 239 19.60 23.52 -10.00
N ASN A 240 19.18 24.62 -9.39
CA ASN A 240 19.98 25.37 -8.42
C ASN A 240 19.87 24.84 -6.98
N SER A 241 19.20 23.70 -6.76
CA SER A 241 18.92 23.13 -5.44
C SER A 241 19.39 21.66 -5.34
N PRO A 242 20.70 21.41 -5.16
CA PRO A 242 21.29 20.05 -5.25
C PRO A 242 20.85 19.08 -4.14
N ARG A 243 20.16 19.56 -3.11
CA ARG A 243 19.58 18.71 -2.04
C ARG A 243 18.30 18.00 -2.50
N ILE A 244 17.64 18.49 -3.55
CA ILE A 244 16.46 17.87 -4.13
C ILE A 244 16.89 16.63 -4.90
N LYS A 245 16.29 15.48 -4.63
CA LYS A 245 16.62 14.22 -5.33
C LYS A 245 15.43 13.63 -6.05
N GLU A 246 14.23 13.98 -5.62
CA GLU A 246 13.00 13.44 -6.15
C GLU A 246 11.97 14.55 -6.36
N ILE A 247 11.09 14.41 -7.35
CA ILE A 247 10.02 15.37 -7.59
C ILE A 247 8.70 14.62 -7.71
N VAL A 248 7.65 15.12 -7.07
CA VAL A 248 6.28 14.61 -7.27
C VAL A 248 5.50 15.56 -8.18
N LEU A 249 5.25 15.13 -9.41
CA LEU A 249 4.38 15.80 -10.38
C LEU A 249 2.93 15.52 -10.01
N THR A 250 2.17 16.57 -9.67
CA THR A 250 0.85 16.47 -9.05
C THR A 250 -0.01 17.71 -9.35
N GLY A 251 -1.04 17.93 -8.55
CA GLY A 251 -1.95 19.07 -8.58
C GLY A 251 -3.38 18.58 -8.40
N GLY A 252 -4.22 18.81 -9.40
CA GLY A 252 -5.41 18.00 -9.61
C GLY A 252 -5.02 16.66 -10.21
N GLU A 253 -4.98 16.59 -11.54
CA GLU A 253 -4.53 15.43 -12.30
C GLU A 253 -3.48 15.86 -13.35
N PRO A 254 -2.20 15.51 -13.18
CA PRO A 254 -1.13 15.96 -14.08
C PRO A 254 -1.27 15.39 -15.51
N LEU A 255 -1.84 14.20 -15.68
CA LEU A 255 -2.03 13.56 -16.99
C LEU A 255 -3.00 14.32 -17.91
N LEU A 256 -3.79 15.26 -17.37
CA LEU A 256 -4.69 16.10 -18.18
C LEU A 256 -3.99 17.25 -18.90
N ASN A 257 -2.74 17.57 -18.53
CA ASN A 257 -1.96 18.62 -19.17
C ASN A 257 -0.68 18.03 -19.77
N LYS A 258 -0.84 17.46 -20.97
CA LYS A 258 0.24 16.78 -21.69
C LYS A 258 1.47 17.66 -21.83
N ASP A 259 1.31 18.89 -22.29
CA ASP A 259 2.41 19.81 -22.58
C ASP A 259 3.26 20.15 -21.34
N THR A 260 2.63 20.43 -20.20
CA THR A 260 3.38 20.76 -18.98
C THR A 260 4.01 19.53 -18.36
N LEU A 261 3.36 18.37 -18.43
CA LEU A 261 3.87 17.13 -17.88
C LEU A 261 5.09 16.61 -18.66
N THR A 262 5.01 16.54 -19.99
CA THR A 262 6.15 16.09 -20.80
C THR A 262 7.34 17.06 -20.67
N CYS A 263 7.08 18.38 -20.69
CA CYS A 263 8.10 19.40 -20.45
C CYS A 263 8.77 19.24 -19.07
N ALA A 264 8.00 18.94 -18.02
CA ALA A 264 8.55 18.71 -16.69
C ALA A 264 9.42 17.44 -16.66
N ILE A 265 8.94 16.33 -17.22
CA ILE A 265 9.68 15.04 -17.24
C ILE A 265 11.00 15.20 -17.99
N GLU A 266 10.96 15.77 -19.19
CA GLU A 266 12.16 16.00 -20.03
C GLU A 266 13.15 16.95 -19.35
N GLY A 267 12.66 18.03 -18.73
CA GLY A 267 13.52 18.96 -17.99
C GLY A 267 14.19 18.31 -16.78
N LEU A 268 13.48 17.46 -16.03
CA LEU A 268 14.02 16.74 -14.87
C LEU A 268 15.01 15.65 -15.26
N GLU A 269 14.79 14.98 -16.40
CA GLU A 269 15.71 14.02 -17.01
C GLU A 269 17.10 14.63 -17.24
N GLN A 270 17.18 15.93 -17.56
CA GLN A 270 18.46 16.62 -17.79
C GLN A 270 19.20 17.07 -16.51
N ILE A 271 18.59 16.99 -15.33
CA ILE A 271 19.21 17.48 -14.08
C ILE A 271 19.95 16.33 -13.37
N PRO A 272 21.29 16.37 -13.21
CA PRO A 272 22.07 15.21 -12.75
C PRO A 272 21.73 14.70 -11.34
N HIS A 273 21.40 15.60 -10.40
CA HIS A 273 21.09 15.23 -9.02
C HIS A 273 19.67 14.65 -8.82
N ILE A 274 18.83 14.65 -9.85
CA ILE A 274 17.48 14.06 -9.78
C ILE A 274 17.55 12.56 -10.06
N GLN A 275 16.97 11.79 -9.15
CA GLN A 275 17.00 10.32 -9.15
C GLN A 275 15.63 9.72 -9.44
N THR A 276 14.55 10.37 -9.01
CA THR A 276 13.20 9.82 -9.19
C THR A 276 12.18 10.90 -9.53
N ILE A 277 11.41 10.64 -10.58
CA ILE A 277 10.23 11.42 -10.98
C ILE A 277 8.99 10.63 -10.60
N ARG A 278 8.09 11.20 -9.80
CA ARG A 278 6.88 10.52 -9.34
C ARG A 278 5.66 11.25 -9.88
N ILE A 279 4.76 10.56 -10.54
CA ILE A 279 3.51 11.11 -11.05
C ILE A 279 2.39 10.69 -10.11
N ALA A 280 1.75 11.65 -9.44
CA ALA A 280 0.57 11.38 -8.64
C ALA A 280 -0.69 11.43 -9.51
N SER A 281 -1.23 10.26 -9.86
CA SER A 281 -2.42 10.12 -10.70
C SER A 281 -3.38 9.10 -10.12
N ARG A 282 -4.64 9.52 -9.91
CA ARG A 282 -5.72 8.63 -9.47
C ARG A 282 -6.55 8.11 -10.65
N CYS A 283 -6.27 8.56 -11.87
CA CYS A 283 -6.99 8.12 -13.08
C CYS A 283 -7.03 6.59 -13.27
N ILE A 284 -6.05 5.84 -12.76
CA ILE A 284 -6.07 4.36 -12.83
C ILE A 284 -7.36 3.79 -12.20
N SER A 285 -7.84 4.37 -11.10
CA SER A 285 -9.05 3.92 -10.39
C SER A 285 -10.34 4.50 -10.99
N TYR A 286 -10.41 5.81 -11.21
CA TYR A 286 -11.68 6.49 -11.50
C TYR A 286 -11.88 6.87 -12.97
N TYR A 287 -10.84 6.83 -13.80
CA TYR A 287 -10.91 7.24 -15.22
C TYR A 287 -9.81 6.56 -16.03
N PRO A 288 -9.80 5.22 -16.07
CA PRO A 288 -8.72 4.46 -16.70
C PRO A 288 -8.62 4.71 -18.20
N GLN A 289 -9.70 5.14 -18.86
CA GLN A 289 -9.72 5.44 -20.30
C GLN A 289 -8.74 6.54 -20.69
N LEU A 290 -8.27 7.37 -19.75
CA LEU A 290 -7.20 8.33 -20.01
C LEU A 290 -5.91 7.65 -20.51
N PHE A 291 -5.62 6.42 -20.08
CA PHE A 291 -4.41 5.69 -20.45
C PHE A 291 -4.50 5.03 -21.83
N TYR A 292 -5.72 4.74 -22.30
CA TYR A 292 -5.96 4.13 -23.62
C TYR A 292 -6.36 5.15 -24.69
N ALA A 293 -6.72 6.38 -24.29
CA ALA A 293 -7.03 7.46 -25.20
C ALA A 293 -5.83 7.83 -26.09
N HIS A 294 -6.13 8.44 -27.26
CA HIS A 294 -5.11 8.92 -28.21
C HIS A 294 -4.06 7.86 -28.54
N GLU A 295 -4.50 6.66 -28.94
CA GLU A 295 -3.63 5.53 -29.27
C GLU A 295 -2.73 5.14 -28.09
N SER A 296 -3.29 5.11 -26.87
CA SER A 296 -2.57 4.75 -25.63
C SER A 296 -1.32 5.59 -25.34
N PHE A 297 -1.28 6.85 -25.79
CA PHE A 297 -0.12 7.74 -25.67
C PHE A 297 0.55 7.71 -24.29
N TRP A 298 -0.22 7.74 -23.19
CA TRP A 298 0.37 7.77 -21.84
C TRP A 298 1.04 6.44 -21.45
N LEU A 299 0.47 5.30 -21.84
CA LEU A 299 1.12 4.01 -21.60
C LEU A 299 2.44 3.95 -22.36
N GLU A 300 2.42 4.26 -23.66
CA GLU A 300 3.61 4.23 -24.50
C GLU A 300 4.70 5.19 -23.98
N TYR A 301 4.35 6.47 -23.80
CA TYR A 301 5.28 7.50 -23.34
C TYR A 301 5.92 7.16 -21.99
N LEU A 302 5.14 6.68 -21.01
CA LEU A 302 5.67 6.34 -19.69
C LEU A 302 6.59 5.11 -19.74
N THR A 303 6.25 4.11 -20.57
CA THR A 303 7.10 2.92 -20.74
C THR A 303 8.42 3.27 -21.42
N GLU A 304 8.40 4.09 -22.47
CA GLU A 304 9.59 4.57 -23.16
C GLU A 304 10.46 5.44 -22.24
N LYS A 305 9.84 6.36 -21.49
CA LYS A 305 10.56 7.20 -20.53
C LYS A 305 11.16 6.42 -19.38
N SER A 306 10.51 5.35 -18.93
CA SER A 306 11.11 4.45 -17.94
C SER A 306 12.43 3.87 -18.46
N ARG A 307 12.44 3.33 -19.69
CA ARG A 307 13.66 2.77 -20.30
C ARG A 307 14.76 3.83 -20.46
N SER A 308 14.41 5.04 -20.93
CA SER A 308 15.35 6.16 -21.07
C SER A 308 15.96 6.57 -19.73
N LEU A 309 15.11 6.79 -18.72
CA LEU A 309 15.56 7.21 -17.39
C LEU A 309 16.44 6.14 -16.71
N GLN A 310 16.11 4.86 -16.87
CA GLN A 310 16.90 3.77 -16.29
C GLN A 310 18.33 3.72 -16.85
N ALA A 311 18.54 4.09 -18.12
CA ALA A 311 19.88 4.19 -18.71
C ALA A 311 20.76 5.23 -17.98
N ASP A 312 20.14 6.27 -17.42
CA ASP A 312 20.79 7.32 -16.64
C ASP A 312 20.73 7.09 -15.11
N ASN A 313 20.40 5.87 -14.66
CA ASN A 313 20.17 5.53 -13.25
C ASN A 313 19.06 6.35 -12.57
N LYS A 314 18.05 6.76 -13.32
CA LYS A 314 16.85 7.45 -12.85
C LYS A 314 15.63 6.55 -12.95
N ARG A 315 14.55 6.93 -12.27
CA ARG A 315 13.29 6.19 -12.29
C ARG A 315 12.10 7.11 -12.47
N ILE A 316 11.06 6.56 -13.09
CA ILE A 316 9.72 7.13 -13.11
C ILE A 316 8.74 6.19 -12.43
N GLU A 317 7.87 6.73 -11.60
CA GLU A 317 6.89 5.97 -10.83
C GLU A 317 5.53 6.65 -10.85
N ILE A 318 4.46 5.87 -10.73
CA ILE A 318 3.10 6.37 -10.54
C ILE A 318 2.65 6.11 -9.11
N ALA A 319 2.32 7.19 -8.41
CA ALA A 319 1.57 7.16 -7.16
C ALA A 319 0.08 7.17 -7.50
N THR A 320 -0.65 6.13 -7.13
CA THR A 320 -2.10 6.04 -7.34
C THR A 320 -2.85 5.86 -6.02
N HIS A 321 -4.17 6.06 -6.06
CA HIS A 321 -5.02 5.92 -4.88
C HIS A 321 -6.16 4.94 -5.16
N PHE A 322 -6.32 3.99 -4.24
CA PHE A 322 -7.50 3.14 -4.12
C PHE A 322 -7.95 3.15 -2.66
N ILE A 323 -9.26 3.17 -2.44
CA ILE A 323 -9.88 3.26 -1.11
C ILE A 323 -10.59 1.95 -0.77
N HIS A 324 -11.25 1.33 -1.75
CA HIS A 324 -12.08 0.14 -1.57
C HIS A 324 -11.91 -0.86 -2.74
N PRO A 325 -11.98 -2.19 -2.52
CA PRO A 325 -11.84 -3.19 -3.59
C PRO A 325 -12.84 -3.05 -4.74
N ASP A 326 -14.03 -2.48 -4.49
CA ASP A 326 -15.03 -2.20 -5.53
C ASP A 326 -14.56 -1.17 -6.59
N GLU A 327 -13.50 -0.39 -6.32
CA GLU A 327 -12.89 0.49 -7.34
C GLU A 327 -12.08 -0.29 -8.36
N ILE A 328 -11.68 -1.52 -8.06
CA ILE A 328 -10.91 -2.35 -8.98
C ILE A 328 -11.78 -2.73 -10.18
N SER A 329 -11.29 -2.36 -11.36
CA SER A 329 -11.80 -2.78 -12.66
C SER A 329 -10.73 -3.54 -13.45
N HIS A 330 -11.15 -4.23 -14.51
CA HIS A 330 -10.24 -4.94 -15.39
C HIS A 330 -9.22 -3.98 -16.03
N TYR A 331 -9.65 -2.76 -16.36
CA TYR A 331 -8.75 -1.70 -16.81
C TYR A 331 -7.70 -1.32 -15.77
N SER A 332 -8.09 -1.15 -14.50
CA SER A 332 -7.16 -0.72 -13.47
C SER A 332 -6.01 -1.72 -13.26
N LEU A 333 -6.31 -3.02 -13.21
CA LEU A 333 -5.29 -4.05 -13.02
C LEU A 333 -4.44 -4.23 -14.29
N ASP A 334 -5.04 -4.08 -15.48
CA ASP A 334 -4.31 -4.13 -16.75
C ASP A 334 -3.32 -2.97 -16.89
N ILE A 335 -3.73 -1.74 -16.57
CA ILE A 335 -2.85 -0.56 -16.57
C ILE A 335 -1.67 -0.78 -15.61
N ILE A 336 -1.93 -1.22 -14.38
CA ILE A 336 -0.87 -1.49 -13.40
C ILE A 336 0.08 -2.56 -13.93
N SER A 337 -0.44 -3.69 -14.42
CA SER A 337 0.35 -4.82 -14.93
C SER A 337 1.22 -4.41 -16.12
N LYS A 338 0.68 -3.63 -17.06
CA LYS A 338 1.41 -3.12 -18.24
C LYS A 338 2.52 -2.17 -17.86
N LEU A 339 2.26 -1.25 -16.92
CA LEU A 339 3.27 -0.30 -16.46
C LEU A 339 4.42 -1.02 -15.73
N VAL A 340 4.09 -1.91 -14.78
CA VAL A 340 5.09 -2.62 -13.96
C VAL A 340 5.91 -3.59 -14.82
N SER A 341 5.27 -4.34 -15.72
CA SER A 341 5.98 -5.22 -16.67
C SER A 341 6.99 -4.50 -17.57
N ASN A 342 6.87 -3.17 -17.69
CA ASN A 342 7.77 -2.32 -18.46
C ASN A 342 8.65 -1.43 -17.56
N GLY A 343 8.80 -1.79 -16.28
CA GLY A 343 9.67 -1.13 -15.32
C GLY A 343 9.19 0.23 -14.81
N VAL A 344 7.93 0.62 -15.07
CA VAL A 344 7.30 1.79 -14.43
C VAL A 344 6.73 1.34 -13.08
N GLY A 345 7.38 1.73 -11.98
CA GLY A 345 6.90 1.37 -10.65
C GLY A 345 5.53 2.01 -10.37
N VAL A 346 4.56 1.23 -9.87
CA VAL A 346 3.25 1.74 -9.44
C VAL A 346 3.08 1.47 -7.97
N TYR A 347 2.73 2.48 -7.18
CA TYR A 347 2.48 2.33 -5.76
C TYR A 347 1.18 2.99 -5.30
N THR A 348 0.52 2.35 -4.33
CA THR A 348 -0.82 2.73 -3.88
C THR A 348 -0.79 3.43 -2.52
N GLN A 349 -1.57 4.51 -2.40
CA GLN A 349 -1.82 5.23 -1.16
C GLN A 349 -3.32 5.32 -0.89
N THR A 350 -3.72 5.18 0.38
CA THR A 350 -5.12 5.05 0.76
C THR A 350 -5.49 5.97 1.92
N PRO A 351 -6.31 6.99 1.69
CA PRO A 351 -7.10 7.64 2.74
C PRO A 351 -7.96 6.64 3.52
N PHE A 352 -7.96 6.75 4.85
CA PHE A 352 -8.76 5.93 5.76
C PHE A 352 -10.11 6.59 6.04
N LEU A 353 -11.21 6.01 5.56
CA LEU A 353 -12.55 6.57 5.57
C LEU A 353 -13.49 5.71 6.42
N ASN A 354 -14.16 6.36 7.37
CA ASN A 354 -15.21 5.77 8.21
C ASN A 354 -16.30 5.07 7.37
N ASN A 355 -16.79 3.91 7.81
CA ASN A 355 -17.80 3.10 7.13
C ASN A 355 -17.46 2.73 5.67
N CYS A 356 -16.17 2.67 5.33
CA CYS A 356 -15.73 2.37 3.97
C CYS A 356 -14.52 1.44 3.96
N ASN A 357 -13.45 1.77 4.67
CA ASN A 357 -12.26 0.92 4.73
C ASN A 357 -11.62 0.90 6.13
N ASP A 358 -12.44 1.13 7.15
CA ASP A 358 -12.02 1.39 8.52
C ASP A 358 -11.93 0.14 9.41
N SER A 359 -12.16 -1.05 8.86
CA SER A 359 -12.05 -2.33 9.57
C SER A 359 -10.72 -3.06 9.36
N GLY A 360 -10.03 -2.78 8.24
CA GLY A 360 -8.86 -3.52 7.77
C GLY A 360 -9.19 -4.70 6.83
N GLN A 361 -10.43 -5.20 6.81
CA GLN A 361 -10.86 -6.29 5.92
C GLN A 361 -10.85 -5.85 4.45
N GLU A 362 -11.47 -4.70 4.17
CA GLU A 362 -11.57 -4.15 2.82
C GLU A 362 -10.18 -3.83 2.26
N LEU A 363 -9.29 -3.28 3.10
CA LEU A 363 -7.91 -2.99 2.74
C LEU A 363 -7.11 -4.27 2.46
N THR A 364 -7.32 -5.34 3.24
CA THR A 364 -6.68 -6.63 3.00
C THR A 364 -7.06 -7.19 1.63
N SER A 365 -8.36 -7.17 1.28
CA SER A 365 -8.84 -7.58 -0.04
C SER A 365 -8.24 -6.71 -1.15
N LEU A 366 -8.33 -5.39 -0.99
CA LEU A 366 -7.83 -4.42 -1.96
C LEU A 366 -6.34 -4.63 -2.26
N TYR A 367 -5.52 -4.74 -1.21
CA TYR A 367 -4.07 -4.82 -1.34
C TYR A 367 -3.58 -6.16 -1.87
N ASN A 368 -4.26 -7.26 -1.55
CA ASN A 368 -3.98 -8.56 -2.15
C ASN A 368 -4.12 -8.51 -3.68
N GLU A 369 -5.18 -7.89 -4.18
CA GLU A 369 -5.43 -7.80 -5.62
C GLU A 369 -4.48 -6.84 -6.34
N LEU A 370 -4.30 -5.63 -5.79
CA LEU A 370 -3.39 -4.64 -6.36
C LEU A 370 -1.94 -5.13 -6.39
N ARG A 371 -1.52 -5.88 -5.35
CA ARG A 371 -0.18 -6.47 -5.30
C ARG A 371 0.01 -7.51 -6.39
N GLY A 372 -0.99 -8.35 -6.64
CA GLY A 372 -0.96 -9.34 -7.72
C GLY A 372 -0.71 -8.69 -9.08
N ALA A 373 -1.38 -7.57 -9.37
CA ALA A 373 -1.17 -6.80 -10.60
C ALA A 373 0.20 -6.08 -10.67
N GLY A 374 0.99 -6.08 -9.59
CA GLY A 374 2.33 -5.50 -9.54
C GLY A 374 2.44 -4.20 -8.72
N SER A 375 1.34 -3.68 -8.16
CA SER A 375 1.42 -2.46 -7.34
C SER A 375 2.15 -2.70 -6.02
N GLU A 376 3.01 -1.77 -5.61
CA GLU A 376 3.54 -1.69 -4.24
C GLU A 376 2.52 -0.99 -3.31
N ILE A 377 2.37 -1.49 -2.09
CA ILE A 377 1.48 -0.87 -1.10
C ILE A 377 2.31 0.09 -0.25
N HIS A 378 1.90 1.37 -0.17
CA HIS A 378 2.74 2.40 0.45
C HIS A 378 2.17 2.98 1.75
N TYR A 379 1.13 3.80 1.68
CA TYR A 379 0.59 4.51 2.85
C TYR A 379 -0.89 4.25 3.05
N VAL A 380 -1.29 4.03 4.31
CA VAL A 380 -2.65 4.34 4.77
C VAL A 380 -2.57 5.60 5.62
N TYR A 381 -3.37 6.62 5.25
CA TYR A 381 -3.42 7.88 5.99
C TYR A 381 -4.52 7.82 7.05
N ILE A 382 -4.12 7.74 8.34
CA ILE A 382 -5.03 7.75 9.48
C ILE A 382 -4.91 9.05 10.28
N PRO A 383 -5.99 9.61 10.81
CA PRO A 383 -7.36 9.41 10.30
C PRO A 383 -7.49 10.09 8.91
N CYS A 384 -8.68 10.04 8.29
CA CYS A 384 -8.98 10.97 7.20
C CYS A 384 -8.70 12.40 7.67
N SER A 385 -8.03 13.21 6.84
CA SER A 385 -7.74 14.59 7.22
C SER A 385 -9.04 15.36 7.51
N PRO A 386 -9.08 16.16 8.59
CA PRO A 386 -10.29 16.83 9.05
C PRO A 386 -10.55 18.09 8.22
N ILE A 387 -11.21 17.93 7.08
CA ILE A 387 -11.52 19.01 6.13
C ILE A 387 -12.97 19.45 6.34
N GLN A 388 -13.25 20.74 6.16
CA GLN A 388 -14.64 21.22 6.15
C GLN A 388 -15.51 20.44 5.16
N GLY A 389 -16.69 20.02 5.61
CA GLY A 389 -17.64 19.25 4.82
C GLY A 389 -17.24 17.80 4.56
N ASN A 390 -16.38 17.20 5.40
CA ASN A 390 -15.99 15.80 5.28
C ASN A 390 -16.02 15.01 6.61
N LYS A 391 -16.67 15.56 7.64
CA LYS A 391 -16.75 14.98 9.00
C LYS A 391 -17.24 13.53 9.03
N VAL A 392 -18.13 13.16 8.10
CA VAL A 392 -18.64 11.78 7.97
C VAL A 392 -17.56 10.72 7.81
N TYR A 393 -16.38 11.10 7.27
CA TYR A 393 -15.25 10.19 7.05
C TYR A 393 -14.33 10.03 8.26
N TRP A 394 -14.50 10.84 9.31
CA TRP A 394 -13.55 10.87 10.41
C TRP A 394 -13.69 9.62 11.27
N THR A 395 -12.55 9.10 11.69
CA THR A 395 -12.45 8.01 12.65
C THR A 395 -11.50 8.42 13.77
N PRO A 396 -11.64 7.84 14.98
CA PRO A 396 -10.61 7.99 16.00
C PRO A 396 -9.32 7.29 15.55
N ILE A 397 -8.17 7.76 16.06
CA ILE A 397 -6.85 7.15 15.79
C ILE A 397 -6.84 5.65 16.09
N SER A 398 -7.49 5.24 17.19
CA SER A 398 -7.60 3.85 17.60
C SER A 398 -8.25 2.93 16.54
N ALA A 399 -9.14 3.43 15.69
CA ALA A 399 -9.70 2.64 14.59
C ALA A 399 -8.62 2.26 13.57
N GLY A 400 -7.77 3.23 13.20
CA GLY A 400 -6.63 2.99 12.31
C GLY A 400 -5.62 2.00 12.89
N HIS A 401 -5.35 2.05 14.20
CA HIS A 401 -4.50 1.08 14.88
C HIS A 401 -5.09 -0.34 14.88
N LYS A 402 -6.41 -0.48 15.09
CA LYS A 402 -7.10 -1.77 15.03
C LYS A 402 -7.08 -2.36 13.62
N ALA A 403 -7.37 -1.54 12.60
CA ALA A 403 -7.29 -1.95 11.21
C ALA A 403 -5.86 -2.39 10.81
N ALA A 404 -4.84 -1.72 11.33
CA ALA A 404 -3.44 -2.12 11.10
C ALA A 404 -3.08 -3.46 11.74
N ALA A 405 -3.55 -3.72 12.97
CA ALA A 405 -3.39 -5.03 13.62
C ALA A 405 -4.10 -6.13 12.82
N TYR A 406 -5.30 -5.87 12.29
CA TYR A 406 -6.00 -6.79 11.41
C TYR A 406 -5.18 -7.08 10.14
N MET A 407 -4.76 -6.04 9.39
CA MET A 407 -3.96 -6.23 8.18
C MET A 407 -2.69 -7.04 8.47
N ARG A 408 -1.98 -6.76 9.56
CA ARG A 408 -0.76 -7.51 9.93
C ARG A 408 -0.99 -9.01 10.15
N ALA A 409 -2.20 -9.45 10.50
CA ALA A 409 -2.53 -10.86 10.69
C ALA A 409 -3.05 -11.56 9.42
N TYR A 410 -3.59 -10.80 8.46
CA TYR A 410 -4.34 -11.34 7.32
C TYR A 410 -3.79 -10.94 5.95
N LEU A 411 -2.75 -10.09 5.90
CA LEU A 411 -2.12 -9.61 4.68
C LEU A 411 -0.65 -10.03 4.64
N SER A 412 -0.15 -10.40 3.45
CA SER A 412 1.28 -10.69 3.24
C SER A 412 2.14 -9.52 3.72
N ASP A 413 3.28 -9.82 4.34
CA ASP A 413 4.26 -8.83 4.81
C ASP A 413 4.68 -7.84 3.72
N ARG A 414 4.71 -8.30 2.46
CA ARG A 414 4.98 -7.48 1.26
C ARG A 414 3.91 -6.45 0.93
N ALA A 415 2.69 -6.63 1.43
CA ALA A 415 1.56 -5.74 1.17
C ALA A 415 1.17 -4.88 2.38
N ILE A 416 1.92 -4.96 3.50
CA ILE A 416 1.62 -4.12 4.66
C ILE A 416 1.97 -2.66 4.38
N PRO A 417 1.01 -1.72 4.50
CA PRO A 417 1.29 -0.30 4.34
C PRO A 417 2.02 0.29 5.56
N ILE A 418 2.71 1.40 5.35
CA ILE A 418 3.08 2.29 6.46
C ILE A 418 1.83 3.04 6.91
N ILE A 419 1.48 2.93 8.19
CA ILE A 419 0.38 3.70 8.79
C ILE A 419 0.90 5.09 9.15
N CYS A 420 0.31 6.11 8.53
CA CYS A 420 0.88 7.45 8.48
C CYS A 420 -0.16 8.53 8.82
N THR A 421 0.27 9.61 9.44
CA THR A 421 -0.53 10.86 9.55
C THR A 421 0.21 12.01 8.88
N ALA A 422 -0.48 12.75 8.02
CA ALA A 422 0.05 13.99 7.45
C ALA A 422 -0.32 15.17 8.37
N THR A 423 0.63 15.62 9.19
CA THR A 423 0.47 16.82 10.02
C THR A 423 0.82 18.08 9.24
N ARG A 424 0.60 19.26 9.86
CA ARG A 424 1.02 20.54 9.27
C ARG A 424 2.53 20.68 9.13
N ILE A 425 3.30 19.96 9.95
CA ILE A 425 4.76 19.96 9.93
C ILE A 425 5.30 18.68 9.29
N GLY A 426 4.58 18.09 8.34
CA GLY A 426 5.01 16.89 7.62
C GLY A 426 4.43 15.60 8.17
N LYS A 427 4.81 14.49 7.54
CA LYS A 427 4.25 13.17 7.83
C LYS A 427 4.97 12.49 8.98
N ILE A 428 4.21 11.72 9.75
CA ILE A 428 4.72 10.82 10.79
C ILE A 428 4.33 9.38 10.46
N ASP A 429 5.10 8.42 10.95
CA ASP A 429 4.78 6.99 10.93
C ASP A 429 4.50 6.54 12.36
N TRP A 430 3.35 5.91 12.57
CA TRP A 430 2.83 5.69 13.93
C TRP A 430 3.76 4.80 14.78
N ASN A 431 3.96 5.24 16.02
CA ASN A 431 4.74 4.66 17.10
C ASN A 431 6.23 4.38 16.82
N THR A 432 6.76 4.89 15.70
CA THR A 432 8.20 4.85 15.38
C THR A 432 8.75 6.26 15.23
N SER A 433 8.36 6.97 14.16
CA SER A 433 8.77 8.35 13.91
C SER A 433 7.77 9.40 14.45
N GLY A 434 6.59 9.00 14.92
CA GLY A 434 5.67 9.87 15.65
C GLY A 434 4.55 9.11 16.35
N TRP A 435 3.89 9.76 17.31
CA TRP A 435 2.83 9.18 18.14
C TRP A 435 2.01 10.28 18.82
N ALA A 436 0.87 9.92 19.42
CA ALA A 436 0.11 10.85 20.25
C ALA A 436 0.81 11.01 21.61
N VAL A 437 1.11 12.25 21.99
CA VAL A 437 1.79 12.60 23.24
C VAL A 437 0.79 12.72 24.37
N GLU A 438 -0.14 13.66 24.23
CA GLU A 438 -1.16 14.01 25.22
C GLU A 438 -2.29 14.84 24.55
N PRO A 439 -3.47 15.00 25.20
CA PRO A 439 -4.46 15.99 24.79
C PRO A 439 -3.91 17.42 24.81
N SER A 440 -4.29 18.26 23.84
CA SER A 440 -3.87 19.67 23.84
C SER A 440 -4.74 20.49 24.81
N ARG A 441 -4.07 21.18 25.75
CA ARG A 441 -4.72 22.17 26.63
C ARG A 441 -4.84 23.55 25.98
N GLU A 442 -4.01 23.83 24.98
CA GLU A 442 -3.94 25.12 24.29
C GLU A 442 -4.93 25.20 23.12
N TYR A 443 -5.16 24.07 22.44
CA TYR A 443 -6.01 23.99 21.26
C TYR A 443 -7.15 23.00 21.49
N SER A 444 -8.34 23.53 21.80
CA SER A 444 -9.54 22.74 22.01
C SER A 444 -9.82 21.78 20.84
N GLY A 445 -10.16 20.52 21.15
CA GLY A 445 -10.44 19.47 20.15
C GLY A 445 -9.20 18.95 19.41
N LYS A 446 -7.99 19.21 19.92
CA LYS A 446 -6.74 18.71 19.33
C LYS A 446 -5.92 17.88 20.31
N ILE A 447 -5.05 17.05 19.74
CA ILE A 447 -4.04 16.27 20.46
C ILE A 447 -2.65 16.75 20.02
N TRP A 448 -1.66 16.59 20.88
CA TRP A 448 -0.26 16.76 20.49
C TRP A 448 0.25 15.48 19.84
N ILE A 449 0.74 15.58 18.60
CA ILE A 449 1.42 14.49 17.89
C ILE A 449 2.90 14.80 17.80
N ARG A 450 3.74 13.90 18.32
CA ARG A 450 5.19 13.97 18.17
C ARG A 450 5.57 13.81 16.70
N SER A 451 6.43 14.70 16.22
CA SER A 451 6.97 14.71 14.85
C SER A 451 8.49 14.51 14.85
N PRO A 452 9.06 13.93 13.78
CA PRO A 452 10.51 13.74 13.70
C PRO A 452 11.26 15.02 13.33
N TYR A 453 10.57 16.07 12.89
CA TYR A 453 11.20 17.29 12.36
C TYR A 453 11.64 18.26 13.46
N THR A 454 12.60 19.11 13.13
CA THR A 454 13.08 20.22 13.98
C THR A 454 12.81 21.55 13.29
N GLN A 455 12.94 22.66 14.02
CA GLN A 455 12.79 23.98 13.44
C GLN A 455 13.92 24.28 12.43
N GLU A 456 15.13 23.85 12.74
CA GLU A 456 16.32 24.01 11.91
C GLU A 456 16.13 23.32 10.56
N TYR A 457 15.60 22.09 10.57
CA TYR A 457 15.32 21.33 9.35
C TYR A 457 14.45 22.12 8.36
N PHE A 458 13.40 22.80 8.83
CA PHE A 458 12.54 23.61 7.95
C PHE A 458 13.22 24.88 7.47
N ARG A 459 13.95 25.57 8.35
CA ARG A 459 14.67 26.81 8.01
C ARG A 459 15.70 26.61 6.89
N GLU A 460 16.23 25.41 6.72
CA GLU A 460 17.18 25.08 5.65
C GLU A 460 16.62 25.25 4.22
N PHE A 461 15.31 25.13 4.01
CA PHE A 461 14.68 25.31 2.69
C PHE A 461 13.52 26.32 2.70
N ALA A 462 13.00 26.65 3.88
CA ALA A 462 12.01 27.68 4.11
C ALA A 462 12.52 28.67 5.17
N PRO A 463 13.37 29.66 4.82
CA PRO A 463 13.96 30.58 5.80
C PRO A 463 12.94 31.39 6.60
N GLN A 464 11.71 31.56 6.08
CA GLN A 464 10.59 32.24 6.75
C GLN A 464 9.71 31.28 7.58
N PHE A 465 10.18 30.06 7.85
CA PHE A 465 9.41 29.08 8.63
C PHE A 465 9.13 29.58 10.05
N GLU A 466 7.87 29.48 10.44
CA GLU A 466 7.36 29.83 11.78
C GLU A 466 6.63 28.63 12.38
N LEU A 467 6.82 28.42 13.68
CA LEU A 467 6.07 27.41 14.42
C LEU A 467 4.63 27.90 14.61
N LYS A 468 3.70 27.29 13.87
CA LYS A 468 2.26 27.53 14.00
C LYS A 468 1.60 26.26 14.50
N GLU A 469 0.98 26.36 15.67
CA GLU A 469 0.35 25.21 16.35
C GLU A 469 1.32 24.01 16.49
N ALA A 470 2.56 24.34 16.86
CA ALA A 470 3.63 23.39 17.11
C ALA A 470 4.52 23.88 18.25
N ARG A 471 5.10 22.97 19.03
CA ARG A 471 6.02 23.28 20.14
C ARG A 471 7.28 22.42 20.04
N VAL A 472 8.41 22.91 20.57
CA VAL A 472 9.63 22.09 20.73
C VAL A 472 9.46 21.21 21.97
N ASN A 473 9.68 19.91 21.83
CA ASN A 473 9.60 18.94 22.92
C ASN A 473 10.96 18.68 23.58
N SER A 474 10.97 17.86 24.63
CA SER A 474 12.17 17.51 25.40
C SER A 474 13.27 16.83 24.57
N ALA A 475 12.92 16.16 23.48
CA ALA A 475 13.86 15.50 22.59
C ALA A 475 14.42 16.44 21.50
N GLY A 476 14.07 17.73 21.53
CA GLY A 476 14.49 18.72 20.53
C GLY A 476 13.79 18.59 19.18
N THR A 477 12.76 17.73 19.07
CA THR A 477 11.88 17.68 17.90
C THR A 477 10.61 18.50 18.16
N LEU A 478 9.67 18.47 17.22
CA LEU A 478 8.42 19.21 17.33
C LEU A 478 7.26 18.30 17.72
N ASP A 479 6.34 18.81 18.53
CA ASP A 479 4.97 18.30 18.63
C ASP A 479 4.06 19.20 17.79
N SER A 480 3.17 18.61 16.99
CA SER A 480 2.15 19.33 16.21
C SER A 480 0.79 19.16 16.84
N ALA A 481 0.05 20.25 17.03
CA ALA A 481 -1.35 20.15 17.42
C ALA A 481 -2.17 19.66 16.22
N PHE A 482 -2.82 18.51 16.39
CA PHE A 482 -3.56 17.83 15.34
C PHE A 482 -5.01 17.62 15.77
N MET A 483 -5.94 17.91 14.87
CA MET A 483 -7.37 17.72 15.12
C MET A 483 -7.74 16.26 14.86
N ALA A 484 -7.92 15.49 15.93
CA ALA A 484 -8.38 14.11 15.88
C ALA A 484 -8.90 13.67 17.25
N GLU A 485 -9.79 12.68 17.22
CA GLU A 485 -10.17 11.92 18.41
C GLU A 485 -9.21 10.75 18.60
N ILE A 486 -8.78 10.48 19.83
CA ILE A 486 -7.87 9.36 20.11
C ILE A 486 -8.61 8.02 20.12
N GLY A 487 -9.81 7.98 20.71
CA GLY A 487 -10.67 6.81 20.91
C GLY A 487 -10.16 5.75 21.90
N ASP A 488 -8.86 5.73 22.21
CA ASP A 488 -8.23 4.89 23.23
C ASP A 488 -7.10 5.69 23.90
N GLU A 489 -7.26 6.03 25.17
CA GLU A 489 -6.28 6.85 25.90
C GLU A 489 -4.93 6.13 26.09
N SER A 490 -4.87 4.80 25.99
CA SER A 490 -3.61 4.04 26.05
C SER A 490 -2.67 4.31 24.85
N LEU A 491 -3.15 5.05 23.85
CA LEU A 491 -2.36 5.50 22.70
C LEU A 491 -1.57 6.78 22.99
N TYR A 492 -1.81 7.46 24.11
CA TYR A 492 -0.94 8.53 24.57
C TYR A 492 0.34 7.96 25.17
N LEU A 493 1.45 8.09 24.45
CA LEU A 493 2.74 7.55 24.89
C LEU A 493 3.59 8.56 25.68
N GLY A 494 3.17 9.83 25.73
CA GLY A 494 3.93 10.89 26.37
C GLY A 494 5.25 11.20 25.65
N SER A 495 6.26 11.57 26.43
CA SER A 495 7.53 12.12 25.94
C SER A 495 8.70 11.16 26.17
N ILE A 496 9.68 11.24 25.27
CA ILE A 496 11.01 10.65 25.46
C ILE A 496 11.94 11.72 26.06
N THR A 497 12.71 11.34 27.08
CA THR A 497 13.58 12.25 27.84
C THR A 497 15.02 11.76 27.94
N GLU A 498 15.26 10.47 27.74
CA GLU A 498 16.59 9.86 27.86
C GLU A 498 17.17 9.54 26.48
N HIS A 499 18.49 9.54 26.38
CA HIS A 499 19.19 9.05 25.21
C HIS A 499 19.69 7.63 25.46
N ALA A 500 19.60 6.77 24.44
CA ALA A 500 20.27 5.48 24.45
C ALA A 500 21.80 5.63 24.55
N ALA A 501 22.47 4.60 25.05
CA ALA A 501 23.92 4.53 24.98
C ALA A 501 24.40 4.58 23.51
N PRO A 502 25.56 5.20 23.23
CA PRO A 502 26.10 5.24 21.88
C PRO A 502 26.29 3.84 21.29
N ALA A 503 26.04 3.74 19.98
CA ALA A 503 26.32 2.52 19.22
C ALA A 503 27.80 2.14 19.32
N ARG A 504 28.08 0.83 19.24
CA ARG A 504 29.46 0.34 19.26
C ARG A 504 30.17 0.68 17.95
N PRO A 505 31.51 0.85 17.99
CA PRO A 505 32.28 1.05 16.76
C PRO A 505 32.14 -0.14 15.81
N PHE A 506 31.89 0.16 14.54
CA PHE A 506 31.87 -0.83 13.47
C PHE A 506 33.25 -1.48 13.30
N LYS A 507 33.25 -2.80 13.07
CA LYS A 507 34.44 -3.56 12.69
C LYS A 507 34.14 -4.48 11.52
N GLN A 508 34.99 -4.44 10.50
CA GLN A 508 34.86 -5.26 9.28
C GLN A 508 34.83 -6.76 9.57
N GLU A 509 35.67 -7.24 10.51
CA GLU A 509 35.72 -8.65 10.93
C GLU A 509 34.37 -9.18 11.47
N ASN A 510 33.59 -8.32 12.14
CA ASN A 510 32.27 -8.68 12.66
C ASN A 510 31.26 -8.85 11.52
N LEU A 511 31.32 -7.98 10.51
CA LEU A 511 30.47 -8.06 9.33
C LEU A 511 30.73 -9.36 8.57
N GLU A 512 32.00 -9.69 8.31
CA GLU A 512 32.39 -10.92 7.62
C GLU A 512 31.95 -12.18 8.40
N PHE A 513 32.05 -12.15 9.72
CA PHE A 513 31.54 -13.22 10.58
C PHE A 513 30.02 -13.38 10.42
N LEU A 514 29.26 -12.29 10.53
CA LEU A 514 27.80 -12.31 10.40
C LEU A 514 27.34 -12.78 9.02
N GLN A 515 28.00 -12.36 7.95
CA GLN A 515 27.73 -12.84 6.59
C GLN A 515 27.90 -14.36 6.52
N LYS A 516 29.02 -14.89 7.02
CA LYS A 516 29.31 -16.34 7.06
C LYS A 516 28.31 -17.11 7.91
N GLU A 517 27.86 -16.56 9.04
CA GLU A 517 26.83 -17.21 9.85
C GLU A 517 25.47 -17.25 9.16
N THR A 518 25.09 -16.15 8.48
CA THR A 518 23.76 -16.02 7.86
C THR A 518 23.59 -16.95 6.65
N ILE A 519 24.63 -17.16 5.84
CA ILE A 519 24.56 -18.05 4.65
C ILE A 519 24.56 -19.55 4.97
N LYS A 520 24.79 -19.95 6.23
CA LYS A 520 24.81 -21.39 6.61
C LYS A 520 23.44 -22.04 6.43
N ASP A 521 22.38 -21.29 6.73
CA ASP A 521 21.01 -21.70 6.54
C ASP A 521 20.14 -20.44 6.40
N GLN A 522 19.60 -20.21 5.20
CA GLN A 522 18.75 -19.05 4.91
C GLN A 522 17.27 -19.31 5.23
N ARG A 523 16.92 -20.54 5.65
CA ARG A 523 15.55 -20.95 5.97
C ARG A 523 15.11 -20.43 7.34
N LEU A 524 13.81 -20.17 7.48
CA LEU A 524 13.21 -19.86 8.77
C LEU A 524 13.10 -21.14 9.63
N PRO A 525 13.46 -21.08 10.92
CA PRO A 525 13.44 -22.27 11.77
C PRO A 525 12.07 -22.54 12.41
N PHE A 526 11.11 -21.62 12.31
CA PHE A 526 9.80 -21.70 12.98
C PHE A 526 8.65 -21.71 11.98
N SER A 527 7.50 -22.18 12.45
CA SER A 527 6.24 -22.23 11.73
C SER A 527 5.12 -21.91 12.71
N ILE A 528 4.16 -21.06 12.33
CA ILE A 528 3.05 -20.66 13.18
C ILE A 528 2.08 -21.81 13.45
N VAL A 529 2.09 -22.84 12.59
CA VAL A 529 1.33 -24.09 12.72
C VAL A 529 2.16 -25.25 12.19
N ASN A 530 1.84 -26.48 12.59
CA ASN A 530 2.51 -27.66 12.03
C ASN A 530 1.94 -28.01 10.65
N THR A 531 2.79 -28.06 9.64
CA THR A 531 2.41 -28.43 8.26
C THR A 531 2.41 -29.95 8.04
N GLY A 532 3.07 -30.71 8.92
CA GLY A 532 3.34 -32.14 8.69
C GLY A 532 4.37 -32.43 7.60
N ILE A 533 4.86 -31.41 6.89
CA ILE A 533 5.75 -31.54 5.72
C ILE A 533 7.09 -30.88 6.06
N PRO A 534 8.22 -31.63 6.15
CA PRO A 534 9.51 -31.11 6.56
C PRO A 534 9.99 -29.91 5.72
N ALA A 535 9.79 -29.94 4.41
CA ALA A 535 10.14 -28.85 3.49
C ALA A 535 9.33 -27.56 3.66
N LEU A 536 8.18 -27.59 4.36
CA LEU A 536 7.30 -26.44 4.50
C LEU A 536 7.32 -25.82 5.90
N LYS A 537 7.40 -24.50 5.94
CA LYS A 537 7.18 -23.67 7.14
C LYS A 537 6.15 -22.60 6.83
N ARG A 538 5.20 -22.37 7.72
CA ARG A 538 4.26 -21.25 7.62
C ARG A 538 4.72 -20.10 8.50
N PRO A 539 5.40 -19.06 7.97
CA PRO A 539 5.71 -17.87 8.75
C PRO A 539 4.49 -16.97 9.00
N HIS A 540 3.40 -17.14 8.23
CA HIS A 540 2.21 -16.29 8.29
C HIS A 540 0.96 -17.04 7.80
N LEU A 541 -0.23 -16.50 8.03
CA LEU A 541 -1.48 -17.05 7.48
C LEU A 541 -1.43 -17.16 5.96
N THR A 542 -0.99 -16.11 5.28
CA THR A 542 -1.03 -16.01 3.81
C THR A 542 0.25 -16.50 3.13
N THR A 543 1.26 -16.93 3.89
CA THR A 543 2.60 -17.16 3.36
C THR A 543 3.15 -18.49 3.85
N VAL A 544 3.70 -19.25 2.90
CA VAL A 544 4.48 -20.46 3.20
C VAL A 544 5.89 -20.29 2.66
N GLU A 545 6.88 -20.77 3.40
CA GLU A 545 8.26 -20.93 2.95
C GLU A 545 8.51 -22.40 2.63
N MET A 546 9.11 -22.63 1.46
CA MET A 546 9.42 -23.95 0.93
C MET A 546 10.91 -24.10 0.67
N ASP A 547 11.50 -25.17 1.21
CA ASP A 547 12.84 -25.62 0.84
C ASP A 547 12.81 -26.25 -0.56
N ILE A 548 13.35 -25.54 -1.54
CA ILE A 548 13.32 -26.00 -2.94
C ILE A 548 14.24 -27.18 -3.22
N GLN A 549 15.18 -27.49 -2.32
CA GLN A 549 16.12 -28.59 -2.47
C GLN A 549 15.56 -29.93 -1.94
N ALA A 550 14.43 -29.91 -1.22
CA ALA A 550 13.77 -31.08 -0.65
C ALA A 550 12.74 -31.68 -1.64
N LEU A 551 13.23 -32.24 -2.75
CA LEU A 551 12.40 -32.74 -3.86
C LEU A 551 11.49 -33.92 -3.45
N GLU A 552 11.86 -34.67 -2.43
CA GLU A 552 11.05 -35.76 -1.87
C GLU A 552 9.68 -35.29 -1.36
N ASP A 553 9.60 -34.05 -0.86
CA ASP A 553 8.39 -33.46 -0.28
C ASP A 553 7.58 -32.66 -1.32
N PHE A 554 8.04 -32.56 -2.57
CA PHE A 554 7.49 -31.67 -3.60
C PHE A 554 5.97 -31.83 -3.79
N ARG A 555 5.50 -33.08 -3.95
CA ARG A 555 4.08 -33.37 -4.23
C ARG A 555 3.21 -33.04 -3.03
N ASP A 556 3.64 -33.45 -1.84
CA ASP A 556 2.90 -33.20 -0.60
C ASP A 556 2.83 -31.69 -0.33
N ALA A 557 3.91 -30.96 -0.61
CA ALA A 557 3.92 -29.52 -0.53
C ALA A 557 2.95 -28.83 -1.51
N MET A 558 2.93 -29.24 -2.79
CA MET A 558 1.99 -28.68 -3.77
C MET A 558 0.53 -28.98 -3.39
N ASN A 559 0.24 -30.20 -2.92
CA ASN A 559 -1.09 -30.57 -2.44
C ASN A 559 -1.50 -29.71 -1.25
N TYR A 560 -0.62 -29.57 -0.26
CA TYR A 560 -0.85 -28.71 0.91
C TYR A 560 -1.18 -27.28 0.48
N ILE A 561 -0.37 -26.69 -0.40
CA ILE A 561 -0.58 -25.32 -0.87
C ILE A 561 -1.91 -25.18 -1.62
N SER A 562 -2.28 -26.18 -2.43
CA SER A 562 -3.54 -26.18 -3.18
C SER A 562 -4.77 -26.27 -2.27
N GLU A 563 -4.69 -27.01 -1.16
CA GLU A 563 -5.80 -27.19 -0.20
C GLU A 563 -6.01 -25.97 0.71
N HIS A 564 -4.96 -25.17 0.96
CA HIS A 564 -5.00 -24.02 1.86
C HIS A 564 -5.19 -22.70 1.10
N THR A 565 -6.44 -22.40 0.77
CA THR A 565 -6.83 -21.25 -0.08
C THR A 565 -6.49 -19.87 0.50
N GLU A 566 -6.16 -19.77 1.79
CA GLU A 566 -5.69 -18.54 2.42
C GLU A 566 -4.25 -18.18 2.04
N LEU A 567 -3.46 -19.13 1.52
CA LEU A 567 -2.09 -18.88 1.08
C LEU A 567 -2.11 -18.08 -0.22
N THR A 568 -1.41 -16.94 -0.26
CA THR A 568 -1.26 -16.14 -1.48
C THR A 568 0.18 -16.04 -1.94
N ASP A 569 1.11 -16.37 -1.04
CA ASP A 569 2.54 -16.16 -1.22
C ASP A 569 3.32 -17.44 -0.92
N VAL A 570 4.23 -17.79 -1.83
CA VAL A 570 5.19 -18.88 -1.63
C VAL A 570 6.60 -18.33 -1.68
N ILE A 571 7.37 -18.53 -0.61
CA ILE A 571 8.80 -18.21 -0.55
C ILE A 571 9.57 -19.45 -0.95
N LEU A 572 10.19 -19.41 -2.11
CA LEU A 572 11.12 -20.42 -2.60
C LEU A 572 12.51 -20.10 -2.04
N THR A 573 12.98 -20.94 -1.13
CA THR A 573 14.23 -20.69 -0.42
C THR A 573 15.16 -21.89 -0.52
N PRO A 574 16.44 -21.69 -0.87
CA PRO A 574 17.47 -22.72 -0.75
C PRO A 574 17.96 -22.77 0.70
N ARG A 575 18.64 -23.86 1.07
CA ARG A 575 19.34 -23.91 2.35
C ARG A 575 20.53 -22.95 2.38
N LYS A 576 21.37 -22.96 1.34
CA LYS A 576 22.64 -22.20 1.30
C LYS A 576 22.76 -21.18 0.19
N SER A 577 22.56 -21.57 -1.06
CA SER A 577 22.72 -20.69 -2.22
C SER A 577 21.65 -20.99 -3.26
N LEU A 578 21.05 -19.95 -3.83
CA LEU A 578 20.06 -20.11 -4.89
C LEU A 578 20.68 -20.68 -6.17
N LEU A 579 21.96 -20.36 -6.40
CA LEU A 579 22.68 -20.76 -7.60
C LEU A 579 22.89 -22.27 -7.70
N ASP A 580 22.76 -22.99 -6.59
CA ASP A 580 22.91 -24.46 -6.54
C ASP A 580 21.64 -25.19 -7.03
N CYS A 581 20.55 -24.47 -7.27
CA CYS A 581 19.24 -25.04 -7.59
C CYS A 581 18.35 -24.10 -8.42
N VAL A 582 18.93 -23.13 -9.13
CA VAL A 582 18.18 -22.12 -9.91
C VAL A 582 17.39 -22.76 -11.05
N GLU A 583 17.90 -23.86 -11.62
CA GLU A 583 17.27 -24.67 -12.65
C GLU A 583 16.00 -25.38 -12.19
N MET A 584 15.77 -25.48 -10.87
CA MET A 584 14.54 -26.04 -10.32
C MET A 584 13.39 -25.05 -10.31
N LEU A 585 13.65 -23.74 -10.32
CA LEU A 585 12.61 -22.71 -10.19
C LEU A 585 11.50 -22.81 -11.26
N PRO A 586 11.78 -23.07 -12.55
CA PRO A 586 10.73 -23.22 -13.55
C PRO A 586 9.77 -24.37 -13.26
N MET A 587 10.25 -25.47 -12.67
CA MET A 587 9.40 -26.60 -12.26
C MET A 587 8.42 -26.19 -11.16
N TYR A 588 8.91 -25.52 -10.12
CA TYR A 588 8.06 -25.00 -9.04
C TYR A 588 7.06 -23.96 -9.54
N ALA A 589 7.53 -23.00 -10.34
CA ALA A 589 6.70 -21.94 -10.89
C ALA A 589 5.54 -22.49 -11.72
N LYS A 590 5.81 -23.50 -12.55
CA LYS A 590 4.78 -24.13 -13.37
C LYS A 590 3.63 -24.70 -12.54
N GLU A 591 3.91 -25.41 -11.45
CA GLU A 591 2.85 -25.99 -10.61
C GLU A 591 2.15 -24.92 -9.77
N LEU A 592 2.90 -23.98 -9.19
CA LEU A 592 2.33 -22.89 -8.38
C LEU A 592 1.42 -21.96 -9.19
N GLN A 593 1.75 -21.68 -10.45
CA GLN A 593 0.94 -20.86 -11.35
C GLN A 593 -0.40 -21.52 -11.73
N LEU A 594 -0.55 -22.82 -11.53
CA LEU A 594 -1.83 -23.53 -11.72
C LEU A 594 -2.76 -23.38 -10.51
N ILE A 595 -2.26 -22.87 -9.37
CA ILE A 595 -3.01 -22.72 -8.13
C ILE A 595 -3.63 -21.31 -8.08
N PRO A 596 -4.96 -21.14 -8.24
CA PRO A 596 -5.56 -19.83 -8.52
C PRO A 596 -5.45 -18.80 -7.38
N HIS A 597 -5.29 -19.25 -6.13
CA HIS A 597 -5.10 -18.37 -4.97
C HIS A 597 -3.66 -17.88 -4.80
N ILE A 598 -2.68 -18.47 -5.49
CA ILE A 598 -1.28 -18.02 -5.41
C ILE A 598 -1.06 -16.80 -6.30
N ARG A 599 -0.74 -15.68 -5.66
CA ARG A 599 -0.53 -14.37 -6.30
C ARG A 599 0.93 -14.00 -6.44
N ALA A 600 1.81 -14.57 -5.60
CA ALA A 600 3.21 -14.25 -5.63
C ALA A 600 4.13 -15.43 -5.30
N MET A 601 5.27 -15.47 -6.00
CA MET A 601 6.41 -16.33 -5.72
C MET A 601 7.61 -15.46 -5.38
N ARG A 602 8.17 -15.67 -4.21
CA ARG A 602 9.32 -14.91 -3.72
C ARG A 602 10.53 -15.81 -3.71
N VAL A 603 11.58 -15.44 -4.42
CA VAL A 603 12.82 -16.21 -4.46
C VAL A 603 13.81 -15.56 -3.51
N ARG A 604 14.21 -16.26 -2.45
CA ARG A 604 15.20 -15.74 -1.49
C ARG A 604 16.62 -16.07 -1.95
N SER A 605 17.49 -15.05 -1.94
CA SER A 605 18.92 -15.24 -2.18
C SER A 605 19.77 -14.24 -1.42
N LEU A 606 20.50 -14.72 -0.41
CA LEU A 606 21.59 -13.96 0.20
C LEU A 606 22.87 -13.96 -0.65
N THR A 607 23.02 -14.95 -1.55
CA THR A 607 24.12 -14.97 -2.53
C THR A 607 24.05 -13.74 -3.44
N PHE A 608 22.85 -13.24 -3.73
CA PHE A 608 22.67 -11.99 -4.49
C PHE A 608 23.36 -10.80 -3.80
N ALA A 609 23.25 -10.68 -2.48
CA ALA A 609 23.86 -9.58 -1.73
C ALA A 609 25.37 -9.76 -1.52
N TYR A 610 25.83 -10.98 -1.26
CA TYR A 610 27.21 -11.23 -0.81
C TYR A 610 28.15 -11.70 -1.92
N GLN A 611 27.62 -12.26 -3.00
CA GLN A 611 28.39 -12.74 -4.15
C GLN A 611 27.67 -12.38 -5.48
N PRO A 612 27.38 -11.08 -5.72
CA PRO A 612 26.60 -10.64 -6.88
C PRO A 612 27.25 -11.00 -8.23
N ASP A 613 28.58 -11.12 -8.30
CA ASP A 613 29.29 -11.46 -9.54
C ASP A 613 28.96 -12.86 -10.07
N LEU A 614 28.33 -13.71 -9.26
CA LEU A 614 27.87 -15.04 -9.67
C LEU A 614 26.50 -15.02 -10.34
N PHE A 615 25.79 -13.88 -10.32
CA PHE A 615 24.52 -13.71 -11.04
C PHE A 615 24.79 -13.34 -12.49
N SER A 616 24.77 -14.33 -13.37
CA SER A 616 24.81 -14.11 -14.82
C SER A 616 23.46 -13.59 -15.35
N ASP A 617 23.47 -13.05 -16.58
CA ASP A 617 22.23 -12.69 -17.27
C ASP A 617 21.28 -13.90 -17.42
N GLU A 618 21.81 -15.12 -17.57
CA GLU A 618 21.00 -16.35 -17.62
C GLU A 618 20.26 -16.62 -16.30
N VAL A 619 20.89 -16.37 -15.15
CA VAL A 619 20.25 -16.50 -13.83
C VAL A 619 19.13 -15.47 -13.69
N VAL A 620 19.40 -14.22 -14.07
CA VAL A 620 18.41 -13.14 -14.05
C VAL A 620 17.24 -13.48 -14.96
N ASP A 621 17.52 -13.95 -16.17
CA ASP A 621 16.52 -14.33 -17.17
C ASP A 621 15.67 -15.52 -16.72
N THR A 622 16.29 -16.50 -16.06
CA THR A 622 15.59 -17.66 -15.49
C THR A 622 14.59 -17.22 -14.44
N ILE A 623 14.98 -16.34 -13.50
CA ILE A 623 14.08 -15.87 -12.44
C ILE A 623 13.01 -14.92 -13.02
N ALA A 624 13.43 -13.95 -13.84
CA ALA A 624 12.54 -12.92 -14.36
C ALA A 624 11.54 -13.45 -15.39
N GLY A 625 11.89 -14.51 -16.13
CA GLY A 625 11.00 -15.18 -17.06
C GLY A 625 9.81 -15.88 -16.39
N LEU A 626 9.85 -16.08 -15.07
CA LEU A 626 8.74 -16.66 -14.29
C LEU A 626 7.66 -15.64 -13.92
N ASN A 627 7.94 -14.34 -14.09
CA ASN A 627 7.04 -13.27 -13.70
C ASN A 627 5.81 -13.22 -14.62
N LEU A 628 4.61 -13.42 -14.06
CA LEU A 628 3.37 -13.37 -14.80
C LEU A 628 2.48 -12.25 -14.24
N LEU A 629 2.61 -11.05 -14.79
CA LEU A 629 1.78 -9.89 -14.43
C LEU A 629 0.68 -9.69 -15.46
N ASN A 630 -0.57 -9.86 -15.03
CA ASN A 630 -1.75 -9.58 -15.84
C ASN A 630 -2.95 -9.27 -14.92
N ALA A 631 -4.06 -8.84 -15.53
CA ALA A 631 -5.25 -8.40 -14.80
C ALA A 631 -6.11 -9.54 -14.23
N SER A 632 -6.04 -10.76 -14.78
CA SER A 632 -7.04 -11.81 -14.52
C SER A 632 -6.52 -12.98 -13.69
N SER A 633 -5.26 -13.36 -13.85
CA SER A 633 -4.58 -14.44 -13.11
C SER A 633 -3.07 -14.16 -12.99
N PRO A 634 -2.66 -13.18 -12.16
CA PRO A 634 -1.26 -12.86 -11.98
C PRO A 634 -0.57 -13.82 -11.00
N THR A 635 0.69 -14.15 -11.31
CA THR A 635 1.65 -14.73 -10.37
C THR A 635 2.93 -13.91 -10.42
N ARG A 636 3.00 -12.95 -9.52
CA ARG A 636 4.12 -12.00 -9.42
C ARG A 636 5.37 -12.70 -8.90
N VAL A 637 6.52 -12.39 -9.49
CA VAL A 637 7.82 -12.86 -9.01
C VAL A 637 8.60 -11.71 -8.37
N GLU A 638 9.18 -11.98 -7.20
CA GLU A 638 9.99 -11.03 -6.45
C GLU A 638 11.29 -11.70 -5.97
N LEU A 639 12.38 -10.95 -5.91
CA LEU A 639 13.64 -11.40 -5.34
C LEU A 639 13.82 -10.81 -3.93
N GLU A 640 13.87 -11.69 -2.94
CA GLU A 640 14.15 -11.36 -1.54
C GLU A 640 15.65 -11.45 -1.26
N THR A 641 16.22 -10.38 -0.71
CA THR A 641 17.63 -10.36 -0.29
C THR A 641 17.82 -9.60 1.03
N GLN A 642 19.07 -9.54 1.52
CA GLN A 642 19.42 -8.92 2.80
C GLN A 642 20.79 -8.23 2.72
N PHE A 643 20.78 -6.90 2.80
CA PHE A 643 21.92 -6.05 3.06
C PHE A 643 21.84 -5.54 4.50
N ILE A 644 22.89 -5.78 5.28
CA ILE A 644 23.02 -5.37 6.68
C ILE A 644 24.03 -4.22 6.85
N HIS A 645 24.86 -3.92 5.86
CA HIS A 645 25.78 -2.79 5.89
C HIS A 645 25.93 -2.14 4.50
N SER A 646 26.12 -0.82 4.44
CA SER A 646 26.14 -0.09 3.15
C SER A 646 27.36 -0.39 2.28
N SER A 647 28.40 -1.01 2.84
CA SER A 647 29.57 -1.48 2.07
C SER A 647 29.27 -2.71 1.21
N GLU A 648 28.21 -3.45 1.51
CA GLU A 648 27.79 -4.64 0.75
C GLU A 648 27.15 -4.24 -0.59
N ILE A 649 26.64 -3.02 -0.69
CA ILE A 649 25.98 -2.51 -1.90
C ILE A 649 27.03 -2.01 -2.89
N GLN A 650 27.33 -2.88 -3.85
CA GLN A 650 28.29 -2.69 -4.95
C GLN A 650 27.62 -2.25 -6.27
N GLU A 651 28.42 -1.71 -7.21
CA GLU A 651 27.97 -1.25 -8.52
C GLU A 651 27.30 -2.34 -9.36
N VAL A 652 27.82 -3.58 -9.30
CA VAL A 652 27.27 -4.75 -10.00
C VAL A 652 25.80 -4.99 -9.68
N HIS A 653 25.36 -4.76 -8.44
CA HIS A 653 23.94 -4.88 -8.08
C HIS A 653 23.07 -3.95 -8.91
N GLY A 654 23.51 -2.72 -9.18
CA GLY A 654 22.74 -1.76 -9.96
C GLY A 654 22.43 -2.25 -11.37
N HIS A 655 23.38 -2.95 -12.00
CA HIS A 655 23.14 -3.58 -13.30
C HIS A 655 22.10 -4.70 -13.20
N LEU A 656 22.27 -5.64 -12.27
CA LEU A 656 21.36 -6.77 -12.09
C LEU A 656 19.93 -6.31 -11.75
N ILE A 657 19.78 -5.31 -10.89
CA ILE A 657 18.47 -4.79 -10.49
C ILE A 657 17.76 -4.12 -11.67
N ARG A 658 18.46 -3.38 -12.53
CA ARG A 658 17.85 -2.82 -13.75
C ARG A 658 17.31 -3.92 -14.66
N ASN A 659 18.05 -5.02 -14.80
CA ASN A 659 17.61 -6.17 -15.61
C ASN A 659 16.33 -6.80 -15.01
N PHE A 660 16.23 -6.94 -13.69
CA PHE A 660 15.00 -7.39 -13.02
C PHE A 660 13.83 -6.41 -13.18
N LEU A 661 14.04 -5.13 -12.88
CA LEU A 661 13.01 -4.09 -12.93
C LEU A 661 12.45 -3.91 -14.35
N SER A 662 13.30 -4.00 -15.38
CA SER A 662 12.86 -3.90 -16.77
C SER A 662 11.88 -5.01 -17.20
N LYS A 663 11.80 -6.09 -16.40
CA LYS A 663 10.88 -7.23 -16.57
C LYS A 663 9.80 -7.30 -15.48
N GLY A 664 9.64 -6.20 -14.72
CA GLY A 664 8.64 -6.09 -13.66
C GLY A 664 8.90 -6.95 -12.42
N VAL A 665 10.14 -7.44 -12.22
CA VAL A 665 10.52 -8.15 -10.99
C VAL A 665 11.06 -7.15 -9.97
N THR A 666 10.40 -7.08 -8.82
CA THR A 666 10.88 -6.29 -7.69
C THR A 666 11.99 -7.04 -6.97
N VAL A 667 13.14 -6.37 -6.76
CA VAL A 667 14.15 -6.78 -5.80
C VAL A 667 13.94 -5.99 -4.52
N TYR A 668 13.78 -6.68 -3.38
CA TYR A 668 13.55 -6.03 -2.11
C TYR A 668 14.49 -6.52 -1.01
N ASN A 669 14.71 -5.65 -0.03
CA ASN A 669 15.65 -5.87 1.05
C ASN A 669 14.95 -5.97 2.41
N ASN A 670 15.25 -7.05 3.13
CA ASN A 670 14.95 -7.19 4.56
C ASN A 670 16.23 -6.91 5.36
N ILE A 671 16.24 -5.82 6.15
CA ILE A 671 17.39 -5.41 6.95
C ILE A 671 17.30 -6.05 8.34
N LEU A 672 18.43 -6.50 8.89
CA LEU A 672 18.53 -6.93 10.29
C LEU A 672 19.25 -5.87 11.12
N LEU A 673 18.64 -5.41 12.21
CA LEU A 673 19.28 -4.48 13.14
C LEU A 673 20.25 -5.24 14.05
N LEU A 674 21.54 -4.97 13.92
CA LEU A 674 22.62 -5.72 14.57
C LEU A 674 23.54 -4.76 15.32
N SER A 675 23.78 -5.05 16.61
CA SER A 675 24.58 -4.18 17.46
C SER A 675 26.03 -4.08 16.97
N GLY A 676 26.56 -2.86 16.89
CA GLY A 676 27.91 -2.56 16.39
C GLY A 676 28.10 -2.76 14.89
N ILE A 677 27.02 -2.91 14.12
CA ILE A 677 27.05 -3.03 12.66
C ILE A 677 26.29 -1.86 12.02
N ASN A 678 24.99 -1.77 12.30
CA ASN A 678 24.09 -0.81 11.68
C ASN A 678 23.07 -0.20 12.66
N ASP A 679 23.32 -0.35 13.97
CA ASP A 679 22.55 0.21 15.09
C ASP A 679 22.79 1.71 15.30
N ASN A 680 22.99 2.46 14.21
CA ASN A 680 23.14 3.91 14.20
C ASN A 680 22.49 4.54 12.97
N GLU A 681 22.12 5.81 13.11
CA GLU A 681 21.37 6.55 12.09
C GLU A 681 22.15 6.80 10.80
N ASP A 682 23.46 7.06 10.88
CA ASP A 682 24.28 7.37 9.71
C ASP A 682 24.42 6.17 8.79
N GLU A 683 24.71 5.00 9.35
CA GLU A 683 24.86 3.78 8.57
C GLU A 683 23.52 3.32 8.00
N MET A 684 22.45 3.35 8.80
CA MET A 684 21.13 3.00 8.32
C MET A 684 20.68 3.92 7.17
N LYS A 685 20.94 5.22 7.28
CA LYS A 685 20.68 6.20 6.22
C LYS A 685 21.41 5.85 4.93
N LYS A 686 22.67 5.40 5.00
CA LYS A 686 23.43 4.97 3.81
C LYS A 686 22.84 3.70 3.19
N ILE A 687 22.46 2.71 3.99
CA ILE A 687 21.82 1.48 3.50
C ILE A 687 20.55 1.85 2.74
N CYS A 688 19.62 2.57 3.38
CA CYS A 688 18.34 2.94 2.79
C CYS A 688 18.52 3.74 1.49
N TYR A 689 19.39 4.76 1.54
CA TYR A 689 19.66 5.61 0.38
C TYR A 689 20.28 4.83 -0.78
N LYS A 690 21.30 3.99 -0.52
CA LYS A 690 21.96 3.22 -1.58
C LYS A 690 21.03 2.18 -2.19
N CYS A 691 20.26 1.45 -1.37
CA CYS A 691 19.23 0.52 -1.86
C CYS A 691 18.27 1.24 -2.80
N ARG A 692 17.72 2.37 -2.36
CA ARG A 692 16.82 3.15 -3.19
C ARG A 692 17.51 3.66 -4.45
N GLN A 693 18.74 4.14 -4.37
CA GLN A 693 19.48 4.66 -5.52
C GLN A 693 19.55 3.62 -6.66
N ILE A 694 19.82 2.35 -6.35
CA ILE A 694 19.94 1.27 -7.34
C ILE A 694 18.61 0.57 -7.68
N GLY A 695 17.50 0.97 -7.07
CA GLY A 695 16.16 0.43 -7.37
C GLY A 695 15.72 -0.75 -6.51
N ILE A 696 16.38 -1.00 -5.37
CA ILE A 696 15.89 -1.93 -4.36
C ILE A 696 14.75 -1.29 -3.58
N GLU A 697 13.66 -2.03 -3.44
CA GLU A 697 12.56 -1.67 -2.55
C GLU A 697 12.89 -2.05 -1.11
N LEU A 698 12.74 -1.10 -0.18
CA LEU A 698 12.93 -1.36 1.23
C LEU A 698 11.63 -1.86 1.83
N LEU A 699 11.69 -3.04 2.46
CA LEU A 699 10.50 -3.65 3.07
C LEU A 699 10.56 -3.58 4.60
N LEU A 700 11.26 -4.52 5.23
CA LEU A 700 11.33 -4.65 6.68
C LEU A 700 12.73 -4.29 7.18
N LEU A 701 12.76 -3.64 8.33
CA LEU A 701 13.87 -3.64 9.26
C LEU A 701 13.44 -4.47 10.46
N TYR A 702 13.97 -5.69 10.55
CA TYR A 702 13.77 -6.55 11.71
C TYR A 702 14.60 -6.01 12.87
N THR A 703 13.90 -5.51 13.88
CA THR A 703 14.48 -4.98 15.12
C THR A 703 14.97 -6.11 16.03
N ALA A 704 14.35 -7.29 15.96
CA ALA A 704 14.71 -8.48 16.71
C ALA A 704 14.05 -9.76 16.16
N GLY A 705 14.45 -10.91 16.71
CA GLY A 705 13.80 -12.20 16.56
C GLY A 705 14.34 -13.11 15.44
N MET A 706 15.23 -12.59 14.59
CA MET A 706 15.91 -13.45 13.61
C MET A 706 17.00 -14.29 14.30
N PRO A 707 17.28 -15.54 13.86
CA PRO A 707 18.21 -16.43 14.55
C PRO A 707 19.62 -15.85 14.74
N VAL A 708 20.10 -15.07 13.77
CA VAL A 708 21.40 -14.38 13.88
C VAL A 708 21.36 -13.24 14.90
N GLN A 709 20.24 -12.52 15.00
CA GLN A 709 20.05 -11.45 16.00
C GLN A 709 19.96 -12.03 17.41
N GLU A 710 19.23 -13.14 17.61
CA GLU A 710 19.14 -13.78 18.93
C GLU A 710 20.51 -14.20 19.48
N LYS A 711 21.44 -14.60 18.61
CA LYS A 711 22.80 -14.95 19.02
C LYS A 711 23.69 -13.73 19.16
N TRP A 712 23.71 -12.85 18.16
CA TRP A 712 24.62 -11.70 18.09
C TRP A 712 24.28 -10.62 19.13
N ASN A 713 23.00 -10.26 19.23
CA ASN A 713 22.54 -9.23 20.15
C ASN A 713 22.34 -9.77 21.58
N ALA A 714 22.44 -11.08 21.85
CA ALA A 714 22.27 -11.62 23.22
C ALA A 714 23.27 -11.02 24.22
N SER A 715 24.55 -10.93 23.86
CA SER A 715 25.56 -10.33 24.74
C SER A 715 25.48 -8.80 24.77
N SER A 716 24.73 -8.19 23.85
CA SER A 716 24.84 -6.77 23.50
C SER A 716 23.55 -6.30 22.82
N PRO A 717 22.45 -6.26 23.57
CA PRO A 717 21.15 -5.98 23.00
C PRO A 717 21.03 -4.52 22.56
N VAL A 718 20.17 -4.29 21.57
CA VAL A 718 19.89 -2.94 21.05
C VAL A 718 18.79 -2.30 21.90
N ASP A 719 19.03 -1.09 22.39
CA ASP A 719 18.01 -0.37 23.14
C ASP A 719 16.84 0.07 22.23
N ALA A 720 15.61 -0.08 22.71
CA ALA A 720 14.40 0.32 22.00
C ALA A 720 14.41 1.81 21.61
N THR A 721 15.04 2.68 22.39
CA THR A 721 15.21 4.10 22.07
C THR A 721 16.09 4.29 20.82
N THR A 722 17.11 3.44 20.61
CA THR A 722 17.94 3.47 19.38
C THR A 722 17.09 3.23 18.13
N VAL A 723 16.12 2.31 18.19
CA VAL A 723 15.19 2.06 17.08
C VAL A 723 14.36 3.32 16.77
N ILE A 724 13.83 3.98 17.81
CA ILE A 724 13.08 5.24 17.65
C ILE A 724 13.96 6.36 17.07
N HIS A 725 15.22 6.47 17.48
CA HIS A 725 16.17 7.44 16.93
C HIS A 725 16.45 7.20 15.44
N ILE A 726 16.73 5.95 15.05
CA ILE A 726 16.91 5.57 13.65
C ILE A 726 15.65 5.93 12.83
N ALA A 727 14.46 5.52 13.29
CA ALA A 727 13.21 5.82 12.61
C ALA A 727 12.95 7.32 12.46
N THR A 728 13.24 8.09 13.52
CA THR A 728 13.15 9.55 13.52
C THR A 728 14.08 10.17 12.48
N ASN A 729 15.34 9.75 12.45
CA ASN A 729 16.35 10.30 11.55
C ASN A 729 16.01 9.98 10.08
N LEU A 730 15.67 8.72 9.80
CA LEU A 730 15.25 8.29 8.46
C LEU A 730 14.03 9.07 7.99
N ARG A 731 12.95 9.17 8.78
CA ARG A 731 11.75 9.91 8.39
C ARG A 731 12.01 11.41 8.15
N ARG A 732 12.93 12.00 8.93
CA ARG A 732 13.32 13.40 8.78
C ARG A 732 14.02 13.65 7.44
N HIS A 733 14.97 12.80 7.07
CA HIS A 733 15.93 13.10 6.00
C HIS A 733 15.72 12.29 4.70
N GLN A 734 15.07 11.13 4.77
CA GLN A 734 14.87 10.25 3.63
C GLN A 734 13.52 10.50 2.94
N SER A 735 13.40 10.02 1.70
CA SER A 735 12.15 9.84 0.97
C SER A 735 11.21 8.92 1.74
N GLY A 736 9.90 9.11 1.59
CA GLY A 736 8.93 8.14 2.12
C GLY A 736 9.05 6.73 1.52
N ARG A 737 9.75 6.56 0.39
CA ARG A 737 10.06 5.27 -0.25
C ARG A 737 11.40 4.69 0.22
N GLU A 738 12.13 5.42 1.07
CA GLU A 738 13.42 5.03 1.66
C GLU A 738 13.25 4.64 3.15
N VAL A 739 12.03 4.64 3.67
CA VAL A 739 11.73 4.31 5.08
C VAL A 739 11.18 2.88 5.13
N PRO A 740 11.85 1.95 5.85
CA PRO A 740 11.35 0.58 6.02
C PRO A 740 10.23 0.54 7.08
N LEU A 741 9.51 -0.57 7.14
CA LEU A 741 8.67 -0.94 8.28
C LEU A 741 9.55 -1.56 9.38
N TYR A 742 9.30 -1.21 10.63
CA TYR A 742 10.04 -1.71 11.78
C TYR A 742 9.28 -2.89 12.37
N ALA A 743 9.82 -4.09 12.26
CA ALA A 743 9.14 -5.31 12.68
C ALA A 743 9.95 -6.11 13.70
N VAL A 744 9.27 -6.97 14.44
CA VAL A 744 9.86 -8.07 15.21
C VAL A 744 9.41 -9.38 14.59
N LYS A 745 10.36 -10.30 14.43
CA LYS A 745 10.09 -11.67 13.99
C LYS A 745 9.75 -12.51 15.23
N THR A 746 8.68 -13.30 15.20
CA THR A 746 8.39 -14.23 16.31
C THR A 746 7.94 -15.59 15.78
N PRO A 747 8.01 -16.68 16.57
CA PRO A 747 7.43 -17.97 16.22
C PRO A 747 5.91 -17.93 15.99
N LEU A 748 5.23 -16.87 16.44
CA LEU A 748 3.80 -16.65 16.28
C LEU A 748 3.46 -15.85 15.00
N GLY A 749 4.47 -15.27 14.33
CA GLY A 749 4.31 -14.38 13.18
C GLY A 749 4.96 -13.03 13.40
N ASP A 750 4.90 -12.17 12.40
CA ASP A 750 5.53 -10.85 12.42
C ASP A 750 4.61 -9.79 13.03
N ALA A 751 5.18 -8.85 13.77
CA ALA A 751 4.44 -7.71 14.30
C ALA A 751 5.30 -6.44 14.27
N ASP A 752 4.66 -5.29 14.22
CA ASP A 752 5.31 -3.99 14.08
C ASP A 752 5.81 -3.47 15.43
N PHE A 753 7.10 -3.16 15.50
CA PHE A 753 7.77 -2.69 16.70
C PHE A 753 7.08 -1.45 17.29
N ASN A 754 6.73 -1.51 18.58
CA ASN A 754 6.05 -0.47 19.35
C ASN A 754 4.65 -0.06 18.82
N PHE A 755 4.14 -0.74 17.78
CA PHE A 755 2.87 -0.44 17.16
C PHE A 755 1.87 -1.59 17.37
N THR A 756 1.98 -2.65 16.57
CA THR A 756 1.17 -3.87 16.72
C THR A 756 1.82 -4.89 17.67
N ALA A 757 3.12 -4.76 17.95
CA ALA A 757 3.80 -5.38 19.09
C ALA A 757 4.07 -4.33 20.18
N ARG A 758 3.41 -4.45 21.33
CA ARG A 758 3.60 -3.54 22.47
C ARG A 758 4.51 -4.17 23.50
N ILE A 759 5.54 -3.44 23.96
CA ILE A 759 6.38 -3.89 25.06
C ILE A 759 5.56 -3.81 26.35
N VAL A 760 5.58 -4.89 27.15
CA VAL A 760 4.81 -5.03 28.39
C VAL A 760 5.70 -5.53 29.53
N LYS A 761 5.24 -5.34 30.78
CA LYS A 761 5.85 -6.01 31.94
C LYS A 761 5.53 -7.51 31.87
N ALA A 762 6.50 -8.35 32.21
CA ALA A 762 6.30 -9.79 32.21
C ALA A 762 5.38 -10.21 33.36
N GLU A 763 4.28 -10.89 33.07
CA GLU A 763 3.47 -11.61 34.06
C GLU A 763 3.67 -13.11 33.81
N ILE A 764 4.73 -13.68 34.38
CA ILE A 764 5.03 -15.11 34.21
C ILE A 764 4.43 -15.88 35.41
N PRO A 765 3.50 -16.81 35.18
CA PRO A 765 3.12 -17.78 36.20
C PRO A 765 4.34 -18.69 36.45
N ASP A 766 4.83 -18.76 37.70
CA ASP A 766 5.92 -19.61 38.23
C ASP A 766 7.37 -19.09 38.34
N SER A 767 7.70 -17.79 38.19
CA SER A 767 9.03 -17.31 38.65
C SER A 767 8.99 -16.82 40.11
N SER A 768 9.46 -17.64 41.05
CA SER A 768 9.71 -17.24 42.45
C SER A 768 10.91 -16.30 42.63
N ASP A 769 11.50 -15.82 41.54
CA ASP A 769 12.71 -15.02 41.48
C ASP A 769 12.48 -13.79 40.57
N PRO A 770 12.05 -12.65 41.15
CA PRO A 770 11.78 -11.43 40.39
C PRO A 770 13.02 -10.82 39.72
N ASP A 771 14.23 -11.15 40.20
CA ASP A 771 15.49 -10.56 39.71
C ASP A 771 15.98 -11.22 38.40
N LYS A 772 15.55 -12.45 38.08
CA LYS A 772 15.86 -13.10 36.78
C LYS A 772 15.21 -12.41 35.57
N ASN A 773 14.23 -11.55 35.80
CA ASN A 773 13.43 -10.91 34.76
C ASN A 773 13.84 -9.45 34.50
N GLU A 774 14.78 -8.88 35.28
CA GLU A 774 15.31 -7.54 35.07
C GLU A 774 16.26 -7.50 33.85
N GLY A 775 15.70 -7.53 32.64
CA GLY A 775 16.48 -7.36 31.41
C GLY A 775 15.80 -7.87 30.14
N SER A 776 14.89 -8.84 30.26
CA SER A 776 14.16 -9.39 29.11
C SER A 776 13.05 -8.45 28.63
N VAL A 777 12.92 -8.32 27.31
CA VAL A 777 11.83 -7.58 26.67
C VAL A 777 10.70 -8.55 26.34
N TRP A 778 9.50 -8.26 26.83
CA TRP A 778 8.30 -9.03 26.56
C TRP A 778 7.35 -8.21 25.70
N MET A 779 6.75 -8.82 24.69
CA MET A 779 5.88 -8.14 23.74
C MET A 779 4.51 -8.80 23.65
N LYS A 780 3.45 -8.00 23.84
CA LYS A 780 2.06 -8.34 23.53
C LYS A 780 1.80 -8.14 22.04
N LEU A 781 1.43 -9.21 21.33
CA LEU A 781 1.22 -9.21 19.88
C LEU A 781 -0.27 -9.00 19.55
N LEU A 782 -0.65 -7.77 19.25
CA LEU A 782 -2.04 -7.38 18.98
C LEU A 782 -2.69 -8.00 17.73
N PRO A 783 -1.95 -8.37 16.66
CA PRO A 783 -2.56 -9.01 15.49
C PRO A 783 -3.17 -10.39 15.80
N TYR A 784 -2.69 -11.05 16.86
CA TYR A 784 -2.91 -12.47 17.08
C TYR A 784 -3.76 -12.74 18.32
N SER A 785 -4.50 -13.83 18.29
CA SER A 785 -5.27 -14.37 19.42
C SER A 785 -5.33 -15.88 19.32
N LEU A 786 -5.72 -16.57 20.39
CA LEU A 786 -5.88 -18.02 20.33
C LEU A 786 -6.94 -18.44 19.29
N SER A 787 -7.99 -17.63 19.14
CA SER A 787 -9.04 -17.84 18.13
C SER A 787 -8.52 -17.69 16.69
N TYR A 788 -7.51 -16.86 16.46
CA TYR A 788 -6.86 -16.71 15.15
C TYR A 788 -6.15 -18.00 14.77
N TYR A 789 -5.29 -18.55 15.64
CA TYR A 789 -4.56 -19.79 15.32
C TYR A 789 -5.50 -21.00 15.24
N ARG A 790 -6.55 -21.06 16.07
CA ARG A 790 -7.53 -22.15 16.00
C ARG A 790 -8.37 -22.18 14.73
N LYS A 791 -8.41 -21.09 13.96
CA LYS A 791 -8.99 -21.10 12.61
C LYS A 791 -8.06 -21.74 11.58
N ILE A 792 -6.76 -21.75 11.85
CA ILE A 792 -5.72 -22.35 10.97
C ILE A 792 -5.51 -23.81 11.36
N ASP A 793 -5.38 -24.08 12.66
CA ASP A 793 -5.19 -25.40 13.25
C ASP A 793 -6.11 -25.52 14.48
N PRO A 794 -7.26 -26.24 14.36
CA PRO A 794 -8.23 -26.37 15.44
C PRO A 794 -7.67 -26.89 16.77
N ASP A 795 -6.58 -27.67 16.73
CA ASP A 795 -5.92 -28.24 17.89
C ASP A 795 -4.80 -27.35 18.45
N TYR A 796 -4.70 -26.10 17.97
CA TYR A 796 -3.66 -25.17 18.39
C TYR A 796 -3.76 -24.79 19.87
N HIS A 797 -2.58 -24.80 20.51
CA HIS A 797 -2.34 -24.32 21.86
C HIS A 797 -1.11 -23.42 21.86
N TRP A 798 -1.06 -22.46 22.80
CA TRP A 798 0.11 -21.62 22.95
C TRP A 798 1.38 -22.47 23.20
N PRO A 799 2.49 -22.20 22.49
CA PRO A 799 3.73 -22.91 22.72
C PRO A 799 4.30 -22.53 24.09
N GLN A 800 5.23 -23.35 24.60
CA GLN A 800 5.89 -23.09 25.87
C GLN A 800 6.56 -21.70 25.88
N GLY A 801 6.38 -20.94 26.96
CA GLY A 801 6.95 -19.59 27.12
C GLY A 801 6.08 -18.46 26.55
N VAL A 802 4.89 -18.77 26.03
CA VAL A 802 3.87 -17.79 25.65
C VAL A 802 2.79 -17.72 26.73
N SER A 803 2.48 -16.52 27.20
CA SER A 803 1.32 -16.23 28.05
C SER A 803 0.27 -15.43 27.27
N GLU A 804 -0.87 -15.13 27.90
CA GLU A 804 -1.94 -14.35 27.28
C GLU A 804 -2.32 -13.17 28.19
N GLN A 805 -2.48 -11.99 27.59
CA GLN A 805 -2.96 -10.78 28.26
C GLN A 805 -3.98 -10.08 27.33
N ASP A 806 -5.17 -9.77 27.85
CA ASP A 806 -6.27 -9.15 27.09
C ASP A 806 -6.65 -9.92 25.80
N GLY A 807 -6.51 -11.25 25.79
CA GLY A 807 -6.80 -12.09 24.63
C GLY A 807 -5.71 -12.14 23.56
N HIS A 808 -4.54 -11.55 23.84
CA HIS A 808 -3.38 -11.51 22.94
C HIS A 808 -2.18 -12.23 23.54
N PRO A 809 -1.37 -12.93 22.73
CA PRO A 809 -0.18 -13.61 23.22
C PRO A 809 0.91 -12.62 23.63
N VAL A 810 1.60 -12.96 24.71
CA VAL A 810 2.77 -12.25 25.22
C VAL A 810 3.97 -13.21 25.15
N ILE A 811 5.05 -12.75 24.51
CA ILE A 811 6.24 -13.57 24.25
C ILE A 811 7.53 -12.79 24.55
N GLU A 812 8.57 -13.50 25.00
CA GLU A 812 9.91 -12.94 25.14
C GLU A 812 10.52 -12.66 23.76
N VAL A 813 11.05 -11.46 23.58
CA VAL A 813 11.79 -11.04 22.37
C VAL A 813 13.23 -10.75 22.76
N LYS A 814 14.16 -11.59 22.28
CA LYS A 814 15.59 -11.49 22.60
C LYS A 814 16.30 -10.47 21.72
N GLY A 815 17.38 -9.90 22.24
CA GLY A 815 18.24 -8.97 21.51
C GLY A 815 17.83 -7.50 21.59
N LEU A 816 16.80 -7.16 22.39
CA LEU A 816 16.38 -5.79 22.70
C LEU A 816 16.49 -5.50 24.20
N THR A 817 16.61 -4.22 24.55
CA THR A 817 16.43 -3.70 25.92
C THR A 817 15.54 -2.48 25.96
N VAL A 818 15.02 -2.17 27.15
CA VAL A 818 14.37 -0.90 27.50
C VAL A 818 15.13 -0.23 28.64
N ALA A 819 16.46 -0.12 28.49
CA ALA A 819 17.34 0.46 29.49
C ALA A 819 17.17 1.98 29.56
N SER A 820 16.83 2.61 28.43
CA SER A 820 16.42 4.01 28.37
C SER A 820 14.94 4.17 28.03
N ASN A 821 14.32 5.24 28.54
CA ASN A 821 12.91 5.56 28.38
C ASN A 821 11.97 4.41 28.78
N ARG A 822 12.31 3.71 29.86
CA ARG A 822 11.57 2.52 30.32
C ARG A 822 10.07 2.78 30.50
N HIS A 823 9.69 3.93 31.04
CA HIS A 823 8.28 4.33 31.23
C HIS A 823 7.52 4.58 29.92
N PHE A 824 8.21 4.98 28.85
CA PHE A 824 7.60 5.17 27.53
C PHE A 824 7.25 3.83 26.88
N PHE A 825 8.13 2.83 27.04
CA PHE A 825 7.95 1.51 26.42
C PHE A 825 7.10 0.55 27.26
N LEU A 826 7.29 0.52 28.58
CA LEU A 826 6.48 -0.32 29.48
C LEU A 826 5.15 0.34 29.76
N ARG A 827 4.16 0.01 28.92
CA ARG A 827 2.78 0.46 29.10
C ARG A 827 2.17 -0.28 30.29
N GLU A 828 1.52 0.46 31.19
CA GLU A 828 0.72 -0.10 32.29
C GLU A 828 -0.64 -0.60 31.82
#